data_AF-A0A7S8BLV7-F1
#
_entry.id   AF-A0A7S8BLV7-F1
#
_cell.length_a   1.000
_cell.length_b   1.000
_cell.length_c   1.000
_cell.angle_alpha   90.00
_cell.angle_beta   90.00
_cell.angle_gamma   90.00
#
_symmetry.space_group_name_H-M   'P 1'
#
loop_
_entity.id
_entity.type
_entity.pdbx_description
1 polymer ?
#
loop_
_entity_poly.entity_id
_entity_poly.type
_entity_poly.pdbx_seq_one_letter_code
_entity_poly.pdbx_strand_id
1 'polypeptide(L)'
;MNKFTPVASTIALSLGLTGCSLFDSDDNDPIVNPPPAPSEVESTVDANFNVSVSGKAVKGTLSGAMVSVKTVDAQGNMVDLAYRTAAGEESATEKAESESEAKAKAEAKLISGNPAELKTSAQGLYEIFVDEEFSGPLYITVKTTKDGDALVKCDAFAGCGVGTAIKVDDGSVFNDNGKVDFGEWYKDDIELSVVKLISANAAASSASAKRGPSYADGDDGSYKANLSVFTSTAARILLAGESAIDAAAVGQASIQVIGQLVGDLSLVATLASDLSLGGVIDFTDVDGTEKLDAGALVLVQVASSLQSLAGKESRTVADVLAELTGDVEQGNLGDSQIFSKLKTETQKAGKVLNAIVSGDEEAIKTALIEAGVDESDVDQVAADAKAAKDKAVKNGATSDEQLQDDSDKVVDQLDDLGNGDTSLESLNASLLASIEAGKQTLTGSDAQLNEFAASLAAVKALAADTDTKEKAVAYGSAAVVLDTQYTAAVSTDVEGDNLGKLLVRELSGAEQLVSAASGLVILDAEYQPTLTQAGELLTQVTTLVAQKDQLGAQITAELTAANEKIAEFGATLDVAKQASDESLLAAKESKEAAIAKKGEMEVQFQTAMTAVAAITDQASAEAALSEVEKTQTSLQDTIAAYQAAETAAKASLELANTYKTIAQNENASTDAADLAINESNELISEALLEISVLQGNTALQIEDYRITALAMQGTDKLVKISFVTREGADATFNAGEVIYDVMKDIWDSGLDSGEHSGTAPGFPEWKYSYDTNTYALNLENTEGDEKIVANGQVNSGAQSKIIFTWSGNLVADSGQKVEIQSPDLAECERWAIDSIDMPNASCLVLNVDGSIQSVEDARDFDISRGKTFNLVEFVDGQYGFSGYFHSELTAVDQQGNPAPLFVDDSIELASIVLKGDSEGTEFTAHFDIRNEDNNDDLGMAEVSIDNFNGYVFRVGLIDEAGPLRGSVSLFNDTEQSVGVGSVEEITNGFRVDYFTGLSIDYTDIDFIGQSNN
;
A
#
# COMPACT_ATOMS: atom_id res chain seq x y z
N MET A 1 -79.28 -23.31 18.36
CA MET A 1 -79.94 -21.98 18.51
C MET A 1 -79.01 -20.98 17.83
N ASN A 2 -79.31 -20.25 16.77
CA ASN A 2 -80.53 -19.87 16.03
C ASN A 2 -80.17 -19.90 14.52
N LYS A 3 -80.92 -20.66 13.70
CA LYS A 3 -81.84 -20.16 12.63
C LYS A 3 -81.11 -19.78 11.31
N PHE A 4 -81.45 -20.21 10.09
CA PHE A 4 -82.64 -20.78 9.43
C PHE A 4 -82.18 -21.28 8.02
N THR A 5 -82.42 -22.52 7.58
CA THR A 5 -83.46 -22.95 6.59
C THR A 5 -82.86 -23.41 5.24
N PRO A 6 -83.40 -24.47 4.58
CA PRO A 6 -82.68 -25.45 3.74
C PRO A 6 -83.24 -25.57 2.29
N VAL A 7 -82.86 -26.62 1.53
CA VAL A 7 -83.66 -27.44 0.55
C VAL A 7 -82.73 -28.08 -0.52
N ALA A 8 -82.46 -29.41 -0.45
CA ALA A 8 -82.99 -30.52 -1.29
C ALA A 8 -82.31 -30.67 -2.67
N SER A 9 -81.60 -31.76 -3.01
CA SER A 9 -82.06 -33.13 -3.30
C SER A 9 -83.23 -33.22 -4.28
N THR A 10 -82.94 -33.85 -5.44
CA THR A 10 -83.85 -34.67 -6.26
C THR A 10 -84.88 -33.97 -7.14
N ILE A 11 -84.61 -33.91 -8.43
CA ILE A 11 -85.63 -34.10 -9.49
C ILE A 11 -84.98 -35.02 -10.55
N ALA A 12 -84.86 -36.32 -10.28
CA ALA A 12 -85.75 -37.32 -10.88
C ALA A 12 -87.03 -36.74 -11.54
N LEU A 13 -87.22 -37.15 -12.79
CA LEU A 13 -88.37 -36.91 -13.68
C LEU A 13 -88.35 -35.60 -14.49
N SER A 14 -87.64 -35.68 -15.61
CA SER A 14 -88.32 -35.55 -16.90
C SER A 14 -87.87 -36.67 -17.86
N LEU A 15 -88.26 -37.90 -17.52
CA LEU A 15 -88.71 -38.85 -18.53
C LEU A 15 -90.17 -38.53 -18.82
N GLY A 16 -90.48 -38.28 -20.09
CA GLY A 16 -91.80 -37.88 -20.59
C GLY A 16 -91.65 -37.14 -21.91
N LEU A 17 -91.19 -37.83 -22.95
CA LEU A 17 -92.07 -38.20 -24.06
C LEU A 17 -92.78 -36.99 -24.71
N THR A 18 -92.22 -36.54 -25.82
CA THR A 18 -92.99 -36.57 -27.07
C THR A 18 -92.18 -37.31 -28.12
N GLY A 19 -92.43 -38.62 -28.24
CA GLY A 19 -92.39 -39.27 -29.53
C GLY A 19 -93.68 -38.96 -30.29
N CYS A 20 -93.53 -38.63 -31.57
CA CYS A 20 -94.41 -38.75 -32.76
C CYS A 20 -93.91 -37.64 -33.70
N SER A 21 -93.38 -37.90 -34.90
CA SER A 21 -93.92 -38.78 -35.92
C SER A 21 -92.87 -39.09 -36.99
N LEU A 22 -92.67 -40.37 -37.31
CA LEU A 22 -92.98 -40.97 -38.63
C LEU A 22 -91.92 -40.67 -39.72
N PHE A 23 -91.20 -41.73 -40.13
CA PHE A 23 -90.73 -42.04 -41.51
C PHE A 23 -89.94 -40.92 -42.24
N ASP A 24 -88.68 -41.06 -42.63
CA ASP A 24 -88.18 -42.08 -43.56
C ASP A 24 -86.67 -41.88 -43.80
N SER A 25 -85.99 -43.01 -44.02
CA SER A 25 -85.00 -43.23 -45.10
C SER A 25 -83.71 -42.39 -45.22
N ASP A 26 -82.62 -43.16 -45.29
CA ASP A 26 -81.51 -43.08 -46.24
C ASP A 26 -80.19 -42.42 -45.82
N ASP A 27 -79.21 -43.31 -45.66
CA ASP A 27 -77.84 -43.25 -46.15
C ASP A 27 -77.16 -41.87 -46.15
N ASN A 28 -76.39 -41.66 -45.09
CA ASN A 28 -74.96 -41.40 -45.26
C ASN A 28 -74.28 -41.67 -43.92
N ASP A 29 -73.31 -42.57 -43.87
CA ASP A 29 -72.30 -42.55 -42.81
C ASP A 29 -71.47 -41.27 -42.98
N PRO A 30 -71.49 -40.28 -42.06
CA PRO A 30 -70.31 -39.48 -41.85
C PRO A 30 -69.42 -40.32 -40.94
N ILE A 31 -68.29 -40.75 -41.50
CA ILE A 31 -67.12 -41.14 -40.73
C ILE A 31 -66.91 -40.05 -39.67
N VAL A 32 -67.10 -40.40 -38.39
CA VAL A 32 -66.70 -39.53 -37.29
C VAL A 32 -65.18 -39.48 -37.35
N ASN A 33 -64.64 -38.43 -37.98
CA ASN A 33 -63.23 -38.12 -37.88
C ASN A 33 -62.91 -37.97 -36.38
N PRO A 34 -61.84 -38.61 -35.88
CA PRO A 34 -61.33 -38.28 -34.54
C PRO A 34 -61.12 -36.76 -34.47
N PRO A 35 -61.32 -36.13 -33.30
CA PRO A 35 -61.02 -34.71 -33.14
C PRO A 35 -59.61 -34.45 -33.70
N PRO A 36 -59.41 -33.38 -34.51
CA PRO A 36 -58.09 -33.09 -35.05
C PRO A 36 -57.10 -33.11 -33.88
N ALA A 37 -56.00 -33.85 -34.04
CA ALA A 37 -54.87 -33.74 -33.12
C ALA A 37 -54.58 -32.24 -32.94
N PRO A 38 -54.28 -31.76 -31.71
CA PRO A 38 -53.92 -30.38 -31.51
C PRO A 38 -52.86 -30.01 -32.55
N SER A 39 -53.11 -28.95 -33.33
CA SER A 39 -52.21 -28.55 -34.39
C SER A 39 -50.94 -28.00 -33.74
N GLU A 40 -49.89 -28.80 -33.73
CA GLU A 40 -48.59 -28.35 -33.25
C GLU A 40 -48.04 -27.25 -34.17
N VAL A 41 -47.64 -26.13 -33.58
CA VAL A 41 -46.96 -25.01 -34.22
C VAL A 41 -45.45 -25.19 -34.01
N GLU A 42 -44.66 -25.00 -35.08
CA GLU A 42 -43.20 -25.01 -35.04
C GLU A 42 -42.68 -23.61 -34.74
N SER A 43 -41.66 -23.50 -33.87
CA SER A 43 -40.88 -22.27 -33.67
C SER A 43 -39.40 -22.60 -33.70
N THR A 44 -38.60 -21.71 -34.31
CA THR A 44 -37.14 -21.77 -34.35
C THR A 44 -36.57 -20.63 -33.53
N VAL A 45 -35.50 -20.91 -32.80
CA VAL A 45 -34.69 -19.92 -32.07
C VAL A 45 -33.26 -20.08 -32.57
N ASP A 46 -32.71 -19.01 -33.11
CA ASP A 46 -31.32 -18.90 -33.55
C ASP A 46 -30.53 -18.19 -32.43
N ALA A 47 -29.31 -18.64 -32.15
CA ALA A 47 -28.39 -18.03 -31.20
C ALA A 47 -27.00 -17.92 -31.82
N ASN A 48 -26.36 -16.76 -31.67
CA ASN A 48 -25.00 -16.52 -32.15
C ASN A 48 -24.08 -16.28 -30.96
N PHE A 49 -23.41 -17.34 -30.50
CA PHE A 49 -22.50 -17.29 -29.36
C PHE A 49 -21.20 -16.60 -29.75
N ASN A 50 -21.20 -15.26 -29.77
CA ASN A 50 -20.06 -14.48 -30.25
C ASN A 50 -19.56 -13.45 -29.24
N VAL A 51 -20.24 -13.27 -28.09
CA VAL A 51 -19.78 -12.42 -26.99
C VAL A 51 -18.98 -13.27 -26.01
N SER A 52 -17.66 -13.09 -25.99
CA SER A 52 -16.76 -13.74 -25.02
C SER A 52 -16.85 -13.06 -23.65
N VAL A 53 -16.89 -13.89 -22.61
CA VAL A 53 -16.75 -13.49 -21.20
C VAL A 53 -15.63 -14.33 -20.60
N SER A 54 -14.52 -13.67 -20.29
CA SER A 54 -13.33 -14.25 -19.67
C SER A 54 -13.22 -13.88 -18.20
N GLY A 55 -12.68 -14.80 -17.40
CA GLY A 55 -12.42 -14.55 -15.99
C GLY A 55 -11.38 -15.48 -15.39
N LYS A 56 -10.88 -15.10 -14.22
CA LYS A 56 -9.90 -15.85 -13.43
C LYS A 56 -10.53 -16.25 -12.10
N ALA A 57 -10.55 -17.55 -11.87
CA ALA A 57 -10.80 -18.11 -10.56
C ALA A 57 -9.46 -18.25 -9.82
N VAL A 58 -9.50 -18.11 -8.50
CA VAL A 58 -8.33 -18.19 -7.63
C VAL A 58 -7.50 -19.48 -7.86
N LYS A 59 -6.19 -19.37 -8.13
CA LYS A 59 -5.33 -20.43 -8.71
C LYS A 59 -5.08 -21.70 -7.85
N GLY A 60 -5.78 -21.87 -6.72
CA GLY A 60 -5.66 -23.02 -5.79
C GLY A 60 -6.45 -24.27 -6.22
N THR A 61 -7.30 -24.80 -5.34
CA THR A 61 -8.24 -25.91 -5.63
C THR A 61 -9.21 -25.62 -6.79
N LEU A 62 -9.21 -24.40 -7.33
CA LEU A 62 -9.97 -24.03 -8.51
C LEU A 62 -9.23 -24.28 -9.83
N SER A 63 -8.07 -24.93 -9.87
CA SER A 63 -7.58 -25.55 -11.11
C SER A 63 -8.45 -26.77 -11.43
N GLY A 64 -9.15 -26.77 -12.58
CA GLY A 64 -10.08 -27.84 -12.95
C GLY A 64 -11.41 -27.82 -12.20
N ALA A 65 -11.77 -26.70 -11.54
CA ALA A 65 -13.03 -26.54 -10.85
C ALA A 65 -14.22 -26.33 -11.80
N MET A 66 -15.40 -26.78 -11.36
CA MET A 66 -16.60 -26.66 -12.18
C MET A 66 -17.07 -25.21 -12.24
N VAL A 67 -17.29 -24.73 -13.46
CA VAL A 67 -17.89 -23.44 -13.76
C VAL A 67 -19.37 -23.65 -14.09
N SER A 68 -20.23 -22.86 -13.44
CA SER A 68 -21.66 -22.79 -13.72
C SER A 68 -22.05 -21.36 -14.09
N VAL A 69 -22.92 -21.22 -15.08
CA VAL A 69 -23.35 -19.91 -15.61
C VAL A 69 -24.86 -19.82 -15.56
N LYS A 70 -25.36 -18.75 -14.96
CA LYS A 70 -26.78 -18.43 -14.86
C LYS A 70 -27.02 -16.95 -15.12
N THR A 71 -28.27 -16.56 -15.23
CA THR A 71 -28.68 -15.15 -15.26
C THR A 71 -29.76 -14.89 -14.23
N VAL A 72 -30.01 -13.62 -13.94
CA VAL A 72 -31.05 -13.15 -13.02
C VAL A 72 -32.17 -12.54 -13.84
N ASP A 73 -33.38 -13.05 -13.69
CA ASP A 73 -34.55 -12.51 -14.39
C ASP A 73 -35.01 -11.16 -13.82
N ALA A 74 -35.96 -10.51 -14.49
CA ALA A 74 -36.50 -9.22 -14.06
C ALA A 74 -37.27 -9.27 -12.71
N GLN A 75 -37.46 -10.45 -12.13
CA GLN A 75 -38.07 -10.67 -10.82
C GLN A 75 -37.03 -11.04 -9.75
N GLY A 76 -35.74 -11.06 -10.09
CA GLY A 76 -34.66 -11.41 -9.17
C GLY A 76 -34.42 -12.92 -9.03
N ASN A 77 -35.04 -13.78 -9.86
CA ASN A 77 -34.83 -15.22 -9.78
C ASN A 77 -33.68 -15.68 -10.66
N MET A 78 -32.93 -16.67 -10.16
CA MET A 78 -31.89 -17.36 -10.91
C MET A 78 -32.50 -18.27 -11.98
N VAL A 79 -32.14 -18.05 -13.24
CA VAL A 79 -32.58 -18.85 -14.40
C VAL A 79 -31.38 -19.30 -15.25
N ASP A 80 -31.52 -20.42 -15.95
CA ASP A 80 -30.45 -20.98 -16.78
C ASP A 80 -30.29 -20.15 -18.08
N LEU A 81 -29.04 -19.93 -18.49
CA LEU A 81 -28.68 -19.22 -19.72
C LEU A 81 -27.97 -20.19 -20.68
N ALA A 82 -28.18 -20.04 -21.99
CA ALA A 82 -27.41 -20.80 -22.98
C ALA A 82 -26.00 -20.21 -23.14
N TYR A 83 -24.96 -21.05 -23.09
CA TYR A 83 -23.55 -20.64 -23.28
C TYR A 83 -22.70 -21.74 -23.92
N ARG A 84 -21.58 -21.37 -24.56
CA ARG A 84 -20.64 -22.29 -25.22
C ARG A 84 -19.19 -22.04 -24.80
N THR A 85 -18.30 -22.98 -25.13
CA THR A 85 -16.84 -22.87 -24.87
C THR A 85 -16.06 -22.41 -26.09
N ALA A 86 -16.74 -22.12 -27.19
CA ALA A 86 -16.15 -21.60 -28.43
C ALA A 86 -17.21 -20.79 -29.16
N ALA A 87 -16.77 -19.78 -29.91
CA ALA A 87 -17.66 -18.95 -30.70
C ALA A 87 -18.34 -19.74 -31.82
N GLY A 88 -19.61 -19.44 -32.10
CA GLY A 88 -20.35 -20.09 -33.19
C GLY A 88 -21.86 -19.85 -33.20
N GLU A 89 -22.50 -20.22 -34.32
CA GLU A 89 -23.94 -20.10 -34.54
C GLU A 89 -24.65 -21.45 -34.31
N GLU A 90 -25.76 -21.45 -33.59
CA GLU A 90 -26.62 -22.63 -33.35
C GLU A 90 -28.10 -22.27 -33.50
N SER A 91 -28.93 -23.23 -33.89
CA SER A 91 -30.39 -23.05 -33.97
C SER A 91 -31.14 -24.26 -33.43
N ALA A 92 -32.26 -24.00 -32.75
CA ALA A 92 -33.15 -25.01 -32.21
C ALA A 92 -34.57 -24.81 -32.74
N THR A 93 -35.18 -25.89 -33.26
CA THR A 93 -36.58 -25.89 -33.70
C THR A 93 -37.37 -26.92 -32.90
N GLU A 94 -38.50 -26.50 -32.34
CA GLU A 94 -39.38 -27.34 -31.52
C GLU A 94 -40.87 -27.10 -31.83
N LYS A 95 -41.71 -28.03 -31.36
CA LYS A 95 -43.16 -28.07 -31.61
C LYS A 95 -43.97 -28.00 -30.32
N ALA A 96 -45.07 -27.26 -30.33
CA ALA A 96 -46.04 -27.25 -29.24
C ALA A 96 -47.44 -26.83 -29.69
N GLU A 97 -48.43 -26.90 -28.79
CA GLU A 97 -49.80 -26.49 -29.07
C GLU A 97 -49.96 -24.97 -29.25
N SER A 98 -48.93 -24.19 -28.92
CA SER A 98 -48.84 -22.75 -29.15
C SER A 98 -47.43 -22.32 -29.57
N GLU A 99 -47.32 -21.21 -30.30
CA GLU A 99 -46.04 -20.63 -30.73
C GLU A 99 -45.15 -20.26 -29.55
N SER A 100 -45.72 -19.69 -28.48
CA SER A 100 -44.98 -19.34 -27.27
C SER A 100 -44.39 -20.57 -26.57
N GLU A 101 -45.13 -21.67 -26.53
CA GLU A 101 -44.64 -22.92 -25.91
C GLU A 101 -43.61 -23.62 -26.81
N ALA A 102 -43.76 -23.51 -28.14
CA ALA A 102 -42.78 -24.02 -29.10
C ALA A 102 -41.47 -23.25 -29.01
N LYS A 103 -41.53 -21.92 -28.85
CA LYS A 103 -40.36 -21.06 -28.62
C LYS A 103 -39.66 -21.40 -27.31
N ALA A 104 -40.41 -21.52 -26.21
CA ALA A 104 -39.84 -21.90 -24.91
C ALA A 104 -39.15 -23.28 -24.95
N LYS A 105 -39.70 -24.25 -25.71
CA LYS A 105 -39.04 -25.56 -25.92
C LYS A 105 -37.77 -25.45 -26.75
N ALA A 106 -37.75 -24.58 -27.78
CA ALA A 106 -36.56 -24.31 -28.57
C ALA A 106 -35.46 -23.62 -27.73
N GLU A 107 -35.81 -22.63 -26.89
CA GLU A 107 -34.89 -22.00 -25.93
C GLU A 107 -34.35 -23.03 -24.92
N ALA A 108 -35.22 -23.85 -24.34
CA ALA A 108 -34.81 -24.93 -23.43
C ALA A 108 -33.87 -25.95 -24.08
N LYS A 109 -34.00 -26.17 -25.40
CA LYS A 109 -33.10 -27.04 -26.16
C LYS A 109 -31.71 -26.43 -26.33
N LEU A 110 -31.62 -25.12 -26.60
CA LEU A 110 -30.32 -24.41 -26.63
C LEU A 110 -29.62 -24.45 -25.27
N ILE A 111 -30.38 -24.26 -24.18
CA ILE A 111 -29.89 -24.41 -22.80
C ILE A 111 -29.41 -25.84 -22.53
N SER A 112 -30.15 -26.85 -22.98
CA SER A 112 -29.73 -28.26 -22.84
C SER A 112 -28.45 -28.62 -23.61
N GLY A 113 -28.06 -27.77 -24.57
CA GLY A 113 -26.81 -27.86 -25.32
C GLY A 113 -25.59 -27.28 -24.59
N ASN A 114 -25.78 -26.72 -23.39
CA ASN A 114 -24.66 -26.26 -22.56
C ASN A 114 -23.69 -27.42 -22.26
N PRO A 115 -22.38 -27.13 -22.12
CA PRO A 115 -21.39 -28.15 -21.81
C PRO A 115 -21.74 -28.87 -20.51
N ALA A 116 -21.72 -30.22 -20.54
CA ALA A 116 -22.03 -31.04 -19.37
C ALA A 116 -21.02 -30.84 -18.22
N GLU A 117 -19.77 -30.53 -18.55
CA GLU A 117 -18.73 -30.07 -17.63
C GLU A 117 -17.97 -28.92 -18.30
N LEU A 118 -17.90 -27.77 -17.63
CA LEU A 118 -16.96 -26.69 -17.93
C LEU A 118 -16.02 -26.58 -16.74
N LYS A 119 -14.71 -26.63 -17.01
CA LYS A 119 -13.67 -26.55 -15.99
C LYS A 119 -12.71 -25.41 -16.29
N THR A 120 -12.22 -24.78 -15.23
CA THR A 120 -11.12 -23.83 -15.28
C THR A 120 -9.81 -24.50 -15.72
N SER A 121 -8.89 -23.71 -16.27
CA SER A 121 -7.53 -24.15 -16.64
C SER A 121 -6.65 -24.39 -15.40
N ALA A 122 -5.41 -24.87 -15.60
CA ALA A 122 -4.41 -25.00 -14.54
C ALA A 122 -4.06 -23.66 -13.87
N GLN A 123 -4.29 -22.54 -14.57
CA GLN A 123 -4.11 -21.18 -14.08
C GLN A 123 -5.40 -20.59 -13.48
N GLY A 124 -6.48 -21.38 -13.36
CA GLY A 124 -7.77 -20.93 -12.85
C GLY A 124 -8.64 -20.18 -13.88
N LEU A 125 -8.23 -20.16 -15.15
CA LEU A 125 -8.88 -19.36 -16.19
C LEU A 125 -10.13 -20.05 -16.73
N TYR A 126 -11.14 -19.28 -17.09
CA TYR A 126 -12.28 -19.76 -17.85
C TYR A 126 -12.72 -18.73 -18.90
N GLU A 127 -13.27 -19.24 -19.99
CA GLU A 127 -13.84 -18.44 -21.06
C GLU A 127 -15.16 -19.09 -21.50
N ILE A 128 -16.20 -18.26 -21.66
CA ILE A 128 -17.49 -18.68 -22.16
C ILE A 128 -17.99 -17.71 -23.23
N PHE A 129 -18.86 -18.21 -24.11
CA PHE A 129 -19.48 -17.43 -25.17
C PHE A 129 -20.98 -17.40 -24.96
N VAL A 130 -21.55 -16.21 -24.87
CA VAL A 130 -23.00 -15.97 -24.78
C VAL A 130 -23.54 -15.40 -26.09
N ASP A 131 -24.85 -15.48 -26.25
CA ASP A 131 -25.54 -15.00 -27.45
C ASP A 131 -25.32 -13.49 -27.65
N GLU A 132 -25.06 -13.08 -28.89
CA GLU A 132 -24.90 -11.68 -29.25
C GLU A 132 -26.18 -10.87 -29.03
N GLU A 133 -27.35 -11.49 -28.90
CA GLU A 133 -28.57 -10.74 -28.55
C GLU A 133 -28.79 -10.60 -27.03
N PHE A 134 -27.95 -11.23 -26.19
CA PHE A 134 -28.10 -11.19 -24.74
C PHE A 134 -27.66 -9.84 -24.14
N SER A 135 -28.47 -9.30 -23.25
CA SER A 135 -28.10 -8.18 -22.37
C SER A 135 -28.73 -8.37 -21.00
N GLY A 136 -27.92 -8.19 -19.95
CA GLY A 136 -28.35 -8.39 -18.58
C GLY A 136 -27.22 -8.92 -17.68
N PRO A 137 -27.55 -9.22 -16.41
CA PRO A 137 -26.58 -9.74 -15.45
C PRO A 137 -26.29 -11.22 -15.72
N LEU A 138 -25.02 -11.56 -15.72
CA LEU A 138 -24.49 -12.90 -15.78
C LEU A 138 -23.95 -13.28 -14.40
N TYR A 139 -24.45 -14.36 -13.84
CA TYR A 139 -23.97 -14.90 -12.57
C TYR A 139 -23.13 -16.13 -12.83
N ILE A 140 -21.85 -16.02 -12.52
CA ILE A 140 -20.86 -17.07 -12.73
C ILE A 140 -20.44 -17.61 -11.38
N THR A 141 -20.47 -18.93 -11.23
CA THR A 141 -20.07 -19.62 -10.01
C THR A 141 -18.96 -20.61 -10.34
N VAL A 142 -17.92 -20.64 -9.52
CA VAL A 142 -16.87 -21.66 -9.60
C VAL A 142 -16.83 -22.43 -8.29
N LYS A 143 -16.92 -23.76 -8.40
CA LYS A 143 -17.01 -24.67 -7.25
C LYS A 143 -15.89 -25.71 -7.27
N THR A 144 -15.19 -25.83 -6.14
CA THR A 144 -14.16 -26.85 -5.92
C THR A 144 -14.70 -28.07 -5.18
N THR A 145 -13.99 -29.18 -5.33
CA THR A 145 -14.16 -30.38 -4.49
C THR A 145 -12.79 -30.89 -4.07
N LYS A 146 -12.59 -31.07 -2.77
CA LYS A 146 -11.37 -31.53 -2.09
C LYS A 146 -10.93 -32.94 -2.53
N ASP A 147 -11.86 -33.71 -3.09
CA ASP A 147 -11.65 -35.05 -3.65
C ASP A 147 -11.29 -35.08 -5.16
N GLY A 148 -11.16 -33.91 -5.82
CA GLY A 148 -10.89 -33.80 -7.26
C GLY A 148 -9.42 -33.95 -7.66
N ASP A 149 -9.13 -33.93 -8.97
CA ASP A 149 -7.78 -33.86 -9.57
C ASP A 149 -7.10 -32.49 -9.30
N ALA A 150 -7.14 -31.99 -8.05
CA ALA A 150 -6.60 -30.69 -7.68
C ALA A 150 -5.12 -30.80 -7.29
N LEU A 151 -4.30 -29.89 -7.83
CA LEU A 151 -2.90 -29.74 -7.43
C LEU A 151 -2.81 -29.34 -5.94
N VAL A 152 -1.86 -29.93 -5.21
CA VAL A 152 -1.54 -29.50 -3.84
C VAL A 152 -0.63 -28.29 -3.93
N LYS A 153 -1.17 -27.11 -3.65
CA LYS A 153 -0.40 -25.86 -3.49
C LYS A 153 -0.23 -25.52 -2.02
N CYS A 154 0.92 -24.95 -1.69
CA CYS A 154 1.25 -24.53 -0.34
C CYS A 154 0.88 -23.07 -0.12
N ASP A 155 0.27 -22.79 1.04
CA ASP A 155 0.15 -21.41 1.52
C ASP A 155 1.47 -20.92 2.08
N ALA A 156 1.68 -19.61 1.99
CA ALA A 156 2.63 -18.92 2.83
C ALA A 156 2.22 -18.88 4.31
N PHE A 157 0.93 -18.87 4.64
CA PHE A 157 0.46 -18.67 6.03
C PHE A 157 0.00 -19.96 6.74
N ALA A 158 -0.55 -20.92 6.01
CA ALA A 158 -1.19 -22.15 6.52
C ALA A 158 -0.51 -23.47 6.07
N GLY A 159 0.58 -23.44 5.29
CA GLY A 159 1.35 -24.62 4.84
C GLY A 159 0.74 -25.42 3.67
N CYS A 160 1.20 -26.66 3.44
CA CYS A 160 0.93 -27.40 2.19
C CYS A 160 -0.36 -28.23 2.09
N GLY A 161 -1.17 -28.41 3.14
CA GLY A 161 -2.39 -29.23 3.06
C GLY A 161 -2.14 -30.70 2.68
N VAL A 162 -3.20 -31.46 2.35
CA VAL A 162 -3.12 -32.91 2.06
C VAL A 162 -3.72 -33.20 0.68
N GLY A 163 -2.94 -33.76 -0.26
CA GLY A 163 -3.47 -34.24 -1.55
C GLY A 163 -2.51 -35.14 -2.34
N THR A 164 -2.92 -35.55 -3.54
CA THR A 164 -2.24 -36.57 -4.37
C THR A 164 -1.66 -36.00 -5.66
N ALA A 165 -0.45 -36.44 -6.02
CA ALA A 165 0.27 -36.01 -7.23
C ALA A 165 -0.51 -36.30 -8.52
N ILE A 166 -0.49 -35.34 -9.45
CA ILE A 166 -1.07 -35.48 -10.79
C ILE A 166 0.06 -35.74 -11.78
N LYS A 167 -0.14 -36.76 -12.63
CA LYS A 167 0.70 -36.98 -13.81
C LYS A 167 0.10 -36.25 -15.00
N VAL A 168 0.91 -35.44 -15.66
CA VAL A 168 0.53 -34.82 -16.94
C VAL A 168 0.91 -35.75 -18.09
N ASP A 169 0.19 -35.66 -19.20
CA ASP A 169 0.33 -36.53 -20.37
C ASP A 169 1.71 -36.45 -21.07
N ASP A 170 2.53 -35.43 -20.77
CA ASP A 170 3.89 -35.27 -21.29
C ASP A 170 4.95 -36.07 -20.50
N GLY A 171 4.55 -36.77 -19.44
CA GLY A 171 5.44 -37.57 -18.59
C GLY A 171 6.06 -36.80 -17.42
N SER A 172 5.76 -35.51 -17.25
CA SER A 172 6.05 -34.78 -16.03
C SER A 172 5.15 -35.27 -14.89
N VAL A 173 5.76 -35.49 -13.73
CA VAL A 173 5.05 -35.81 -12.49
C VAL A 173 5.13 -34.54 -11.65
N PHE A 174 3.99 -33.95 -11.30
CA PHE A 174 3.95 -32.90 -10.28
C PHE A 174 4.06 -33.58 -8.91
N ASN A 175 5.27 -33.98 -8.53
CA ASN A 175 5.56 -34.70 -7.27
C ASN A 175 6.33 -33.87 -6.24
N ASP A 176 6.62 -32.61 -6.53
CA ASP A 176 7.17 -31.71 -5.54
C ASP A 176 5.98 -30.98 -4.94
N ASN A 177 5.89 -30.93 -3.60
CA ASN A 177 4.99 -30.01 -2.91
C ASN A 177 5.08 -28.66 -3.64
N GLY A 178 4.00 -28.25 -4.33
CA GLY A 178 4.04 -27.10 -5.20
C GLY A 178 4.56 -25.89 -4.43
N LYS A 179 5.42 -25.09 -5.05
CA LYS A 179 5.99 -23.87 -4.46
C LYS A 179 4.94 -23.11 -3.65
N VAL A 180 5.38 -22.56 -2.53
CA VAL A 180 4.54 -21.73 -1.67
C VAL A 180 3.99 -20.56 -2.47
N ASP A 181 2.66 -20.38 -2.43
CA ASP A 181 1.91 -19.38 -3.16
C ASP A 181 1.61 -18.18 -2.23
N PHE A 182 1.73 -16.98 -2.77
CA PHE A 182 1.56 -15.69 -2.11
C PHE A 182 0.39 -14.95 -2.80
N GLY A 183 -0.73 -15.63 -2.99
CA GLY A 183 -1.94 -15.09 -3.60
C GLY A 183 -3.19 -15.35 -2.77
N GLU A 184 -4.36 -15.05 -3.33
CA GLU A 184 -5.60 -15.67 -2.84
C GLU A 184 -5.54 -17.17 -3.22
N TRP A 185 -5.87 -18.09 -2.32
CA TRP A 185 -6.01 -19.54 -2.60
C TRP A 185 -6.73 -20.25 -1.44
N TYR A 186 -7.41 -21.37 -1.71
CA TYR A 186 -8.31 -22.05 -0.76
C TYR A 186 -8.08 -23.57 -0.68
N LYS A 187 -7.91 -24.10 0.55
CA LYS A 187 -7.67 -25.53 0.86
C LYS A 187 -8.91 -26.42 0.94
N ASP A 188 -10.07 -25.84 1.19
CA ASP A 188 -11.33 -26.56 1.40
C ASP A 188 -12.28 -26.39 0.21
N ASP A 189 -13.37 -27.17 0.20
CA ASP A 189 -14.49 -26.97 -0.72
C ASP A 189 -14.99 -25.53 -0.59
N ILE A 190 -14.93 -24.79 -1.70
CA ILE A 190 -15.40 -23.42 -1.76
C ILE A 190 -16.23 -23.20 -3.02
N GLU A 191 -17.20 -22.32 -2.89
CA GLU A 191 -18.03 -21.83 -3.98
C GLU A 191 -17.89 -20.32 -4.02
N LEU A 192 -17.22 -19.81 -5.05
CA LEU A 192 -17.07 -18.37 -5.29
C LEU A 192 -18.00 -17.96 -6.42
N SER A 193 -18.47 -16.72 -6.37
CA SER A 193 -19.42 -16.19 -7.34
C SER A 193 -19.09 -14.77 -7.77
N VAL A 194 -19.46 -14.41 -9.00
CA VAL A 194 -19.35 -13.04 -9.51
C VAL A 194 -20.60 -12.72 -10.34
N VAL A 195 -21.03 -11.46 -10.28
CA VAL A 195 -22.07 -10.90 -11.15
C VAL A 195 -21.41 -9.97 -12.16
N LYS A 196 -21.50 -10.31 -13.45
CA LYS A 196 -20.99 -9.50 -14.56
C LYS A 196 -22.13 -8.94 -15.39
N LEU A 197 -22.16 -7.63 -15.64
CA LEU A 197 -23.21 -7.02 -16.47
C LEU A 197 -22.83 -7.03 -17.96
N ILE A 198 -23.70 -7.54 -18.83
CA ILE A 198 -23.53 -7.55 -20.29
C ILE A 198 -24.40 -6.47 -20.93
N SER A 199 -23.79 -5.49 -21.61
CA SER A 199 -24.53 -4.42 -22.28
C SER A 199 -25.06 -4.81 -23.66
N ALA A 200 -26.10 -4.10 -24.09
CA ALA A 200 -26.73 -4.30 -25.39
C ALA A 200 -25.87 -3.88 -26.60
N ASN A 201 -24.70 -3.25 -26.40
CA ASN A 201 -23.83 -2.80 -27.50
C ASN A 201 -22.60 -3.70 -27.72
N ALA A 202 -22.11 -4.42 -26.71
CA ALA A 202 -21.09 -5.50 -26.87
C ALA A 202 -21.58 -6.62 -27.82
N ALA A 203 -22.89 -6.83 -27.76
CA ALA A 203 -23.77 -7.60 -28.64
C ALA A 203 -23.75 -7.21 -30.13
N ALA A 204 -23.47 -5.96 -30.49
CA ALA A 204 -23.87 -5.37 -31.78
C ALA A 204 -22.72 -4.84 -32.64
N SER A 205 -21.49 -5.36 -32.48
CA SER A 205 -20.35 -4.89 -33.27
C SER A 205 -20.57 -5.10 -34.78
N SER A 206 -20.37 -4.04 -35.56
CA SER A 206 -20.85 -3.91 -36.94
C SER A 206 -20.32 -4.99 -37.90
N ALA A 207 -21.18 -5.39 -38.86
CA ALA A 207 -20.96 -6.42 -39.89
C ALA A 207 -19.68 -6.31 -40.77
N SER A 208 -18.88 -5.25 -40.63
CA SER A 208 -17.55 -5.11 -41.25
C SER A 208 -16.39 -5.73 -40.46
N ALA A 209 -16.62 -6.17 -39.21
CA ALA A 209 -15.61 -6.69 -38.29
C ALA A 209 -15.66 -8.23 -38.11
N LYS A 210 -16.17 -9.00 -39.08
CA LYS A 210 -16.23 -10.49 -39.05
C LYS A 210 -14.84 -11.15 -39.16
N ARG A 211 -13.93 -10.94 -38.20
CA ARG A 211 -12.68 -11.70 -38.06
C ARG A 211 -12.36 -12.22 -36.64
N GLY A 212 -13.24 -12.03 -35.66
CA GLY A 212 -13.10 -12.62 -34.31
C GLY A 212 -14.35 -12.43 -33.45
N PRO A 213 -14.44 -13.09 -32.28
CA PRO A 213 -15.50 -12.85 -31.29
C PRO A 213 -15.50 -11.40 -30.82
N SER A 214 -16.67 -10.87 -30.43
CA SER A 214 -16.75 -9.62 -29.67
C SER A 214 -16.53 -9.95 -28.20
N TYR A 215 -15.88 -9.06 -27.47
CA TYR A 215 -15.72 -9.21 -26.03
C TYR A 215 -16.84 -8.44 -25.30
N ALA A 216 -17.25 -8.93 -24.13
CA ALA A 216 -18.18 -8.23 -23.27
C ALA A 216 -17.62 -6.86 -22.83
N ASP A 217 -18.48 -5.99 -22.28
CA ASP A 217 -18.02 -4.67 -21.83
C ASP A 217 -16.90 -4.77 -20.80
N GLY A 218 -15.80 -4.08 -21.13
CA GLY A 218 -14.57 -4.12 -20.39
C GLY A 218 -13.72 -5.35 -20.66
N ASP A 219 -14.17 -6.39 -21.36
CA ASP A 219 -13.38 -7.58 -21.73
C ASP A 219 -12.60 -7.32 -23.02
N ASP A 220 -11.32 -7.68 -23.04
CA ASP A 220 -10.38 -7.53 -24.16
C ASP A 220 -9.60 -8.83 -24.40
N GLY A 221 -10.01 -9.92 -23.73
CA GLY A 221 -9.24 -11.16 -23.61
C GLY A 221 -8.31 -11.19 -22.38
N SER A 222 -8.26 -10.11 -21.58
CA SER A 222 -7.36 -9.92 -20.43
C SER A 222 -8.10 -9.90 -19.06
N TYR A 223 -9.08 -10.78 -18.85
CA TYR A 223 -9.78 -11.12 -17.58
C TYR A 223 -10.60 -10.02 -16.89
N LYS A 224 -11.94 -10.20 -16.80
CA LYS A 224 -12.85 -9.18 -16.22
C LYS A 224 -14.01 -9.72 -15.38
N ALA A 225 -14.01 -11.02 -15.07
CA ALA A 225 -14.98 -11.66 -14.18
C ALA A 225 -14.23 -12.46 -13.10
N ASN A 226 -13.45 -11.75 -12.28
CA ASN A 226 -12.62 -12.36 -11.27
C ASN A 226 -13.46 -12.84 -10.08
N LEU A 227 -13.22 -14.07 -9.63
CA LEU A 227 -13.94 -14.65 -8.50
C LEU A 227 -13.06 -14.58 -7.25
N SER A 228 -13.51 -13.83 -6.24
CA SER A 228 -12.86 -13.65 -4.95
C SER A 228 -13.90 -13.62 -3.82
N VAL A 229 -13.45 -13.54 -2.56
CA VAL A 229 -14.33 -13.24 -1.41
C VAL A 229 -15.12 -11.94 -1.61
N PHE A 230 -14.51 -10.92 -2.19
CA PHE A 230 -15.13 -9.61 -2.38
C PHE A 230 -16.25 -9.67 -3.43
N THR A 231 -15.98 -10.30 -4.59
CA THR A 231 -17.01 -10.44 -5.64
C THR A 231 -18.12 -11.39 -5.23
N SER A 232 -17.82 -12.41 -4.42
CA SER A 232 -18.83 -13.32 -3.86
C SER A 232 -19.75 -12.61 -2.86
N THR A 233 -19.19 -11.73 -2.03
CA THR A 233 -19.95 -10.91 -1.08
C THR A 233 -20.82 -9.89 -1.82
N ALA A 234 -20.27 -9.21 -2.82
CA ALA A 234 -21.02 -8.27 -3.66
C ALA A 234 -22.15 -8.97 -4.42
N ALA A 235 -21.88 -10.14 -5.00
CA ALA A 235 -22.90 -10.96 -5.68
C ALA A 235 -24.05 -11.35 -4.74
N ARG A 236 -23.74 -11.70 -3.49
CA ARG A 236 -24.78 -12.03 -2.50
C ARG A 236 -25.62 -10.81 -2.11
N ILE A 237 -25.02 -9.64 -1.92
CA ILE A 237 -25.75 -8.38 -1.67
C ILE A 237 -26.70 -8.07 -2.84
N LEU A 238 -26.22 -8.22 -4.08
CA LEU A 238 -27.02 -8.00 -5.29
C LEU A 238 -28.21 -8.96 -5.39
N LEU A 239 -28.02 -10.23 -5.05
CA LEU A 239 -29.07 -11.25 -5.08
C LEU A 239 -30.06 -11.15 -3.91
N ALA A 240 -29.67 -10.54 -2.79
CA ALA A 240 -30.56 -10.28 -1.66
C ALA A 240 -31.47 -9.06 -1.90
N GLY A 241 -31.11 -8.17 -2.84
CA GLY A 241 -31.88 -6.98 -3.18
C GLY A 241 -33.20 -7.29 -3.90
N GLU A 242 -34.22 -6.47 -3.66
CA GLU A 242 -35.53 -6.56 -4.36
C GLU A 242 -35.53 -5.81 -5.72
N SER A 243 -34.41 -5.18 -6.10
CA SER A 243 -34.27 -4.33 -7.29
C SER A 243 -33.62 -5.07 -8.46
N ALA A 244 -33.83 -4.57 -9.68
CA ALA A 244 -33.09 -5.06 -10.85
C ALA A 244 -31.59 -4.82 -10.68
N ILE A 245 -30.76 -5.78 -11.09
CA ILE A 245 -29.30 -5.67 -11.06
C ILE A 245 -28.87 -4.83 -12.27
N ASP A 246 -28.57 -3.55 -12.02
CA ASP A 246 -28.00 -2.62 -12.99
C ASP A 246 -26.61 -2.13 -12.53
N ALA A 247 -25.96 -1.28 -13.34
CA ALA A 247 -24.62 -0.77 -13.05
C ALA A 247 -24.56 0.03 -11.73
N ALA A 248 -25.65 0.72 -11.34
CA ALA A 248 -25.70 1.46 -10.08
C ALA A 248 -25.75 0.50 -8.89
N ALA A 249 -26.54 -0.58 -8.99
CA ALA A 249 -26.60 -1.61 -7.96
C ALA A 249 -25.24 -2.31 -7.78
N VAL A 250 -24.55 -2.65 -8.88
CA VAL A 250 -23.21 -3.25 -8.85
C VAL A 250 -22.20 -2.33 -8.17
N GLY A 251 -22.21 -1.04 -8.50
CA GLY A 251 -21.34 -0.05 -7.87
C GLY A 251 -21.61 0.13 -6.39
N GLN A 252 -22.87 0.23 -5.97
CA GLN A 252 -23.23 0.34 -4.56
C GLN A 252 -22.81 -0.90 -3.76
N ALA A 253 -23.04 -2.10 -4.29
CA ALA A 253 -22.59 -3.33 -3.65
C ALA A 253 -21.06 -3.38 -3.53
N SER A 254 -20.34 -2.93 -4.57
CA SER A 254 -18.88 -2.89 -4.58
C SER A 254 -18.31 -1.92 -3.54
N ILE A 255 -18.80 -0.67 -3.51
CA ILE A 255 -18.43 0.34 -2.50
C ILE A 255 -18.76 -0.16 -1.09
N GLN A 256 -19.93 -0.79 -0.89
CA GLN A 256 -20.31 -1.32 0.42
C GLN A 256 -19.34 -2.41 0.89
N VAL A 257 -18.99 -3.34 0.01
CA VAL A 257 -18.07 -4.44 0.35
C VAL A 257 -16.68 -3.89 0.67
N ILE A 258 -16.16 -2.99 -0.15
CA ILE A 258 -14.85 -2.38 0.08
C ILE A 258 -14.86 -1.54 1.36
N GLY A 259 -15.82 -0.62 1.52
CA GLY A 259 -15.87 0.27 2.67
C GLY A 259 -15.99 -0.48 4.00
N GLN A 260 -16.61 -1.68 4.00
CA GLN A 260 -16.70 -2.50 5.21
C GLN A 260 -15.51 -3.44 5.42
N LEU A 261 -15.03 -4.13 4.38
CA LEU A 261 -13.97 -5.13 4.50
C LEU A 261 -12.56 -4.55 4.41
N VAL A 262 -12.39 -3.45 3.69
CA VAL A 262 -11.10 -2.76 3.50
C VAL A 262 -11.07 -1.49 4.36
N GLY A 263 -12.10 -0.64 4.25
CA GLY A 263 -12.18 0.65 4.96
C GLY A 263 -11.91 1.84 4.05
N ASP A 264 -10.68 1.98 3.56
CA ASP A 264 -10.30 3.07 2.66
C ASP A 264 -10.67 2.78 1.19
N LEU A 265 -11.58 3.58 0.63
CA LEU A 265 -11.97 3.47 -0.79
C LEU A 265 -10.85 3.93 -1.74
N SER A 266 -9.94 4.78 -1.28
CA SER A 266 -8.86 5.35 -2.09
C SER A 266 -7.88 4.28 -2.56
N LEU A 267 -7.66 3.25 -1.74
CA LEU A 267 -6.68 2.19 -1.98
C LEU A 267 -7.09 1.25 -3.11
N VAL A 268 -8.39 0.98 -3.24
CA VAL A 268 -8.97 0.12 -4.29
C VAL A 268 -9.88 0.92 -5.22
N ALA A 269 -9.51 2.17 -5.47
CA ALA A 269 -10.31 3.14 -6.21
C ALA A 269 -10.73 2.64 -7.60
N THR A 270 -9.82 1.94 -8.29
CA THR A 270 -10.06 1.34 -9.61
C THR A 270 -11.16 0.27 -9.61
N LEU A 271 -11.45 -0.33 -8.45
CA LEU A 271 -12.41 -1.43 -8.28
C LEU A 271 -13.69 -1.01 -7.56
N ALA A 272 -13.76 0.23 -7.04
CA ALA A 272 -14.86 0.72 -6.23
C ALA A 272 -16.23 0.61 -6.92
N SER A 273 -16.30 0.81 -8.23
CA SER A 273 -17.57 0.76 -8.98
C SER A 273 -17.90 -0.60 -9.57
N ASP A 274 -16.93 -1.51 -9.69
CA ASP A 274 -17.15 -2.87 -10.16
C ASP A 274 -16.00 -3.79 -9.73
N LEU A 275 -16.19 -4.49 -8.60
CA LEU A 275 -15.22 -5.45 -8.08
C LEU A 275 -14.94 -6.62 -9.04
N SER A 276 -15.81 -6.89 -10.02
CA SER A 276 -15.60 -8.00 -10.97
C SER A 276 -14.37 -7.78 -11.85
N LEU A 277 -13.92 -6.52 -11.99
CA LEU A 277 -12.81 -6.12 -12.84
C LEU A 277 -11.42 -6.37 -12.21
N GLY A 278 -11.32 -6.81 -10.95
CA GLY A 278 -10.04 -7.00 -10.26
C GLY A 278 -10.03 -8.04 -9.14
N GLY A 279 -8.95 -8.10 -8.37
CA GLY A 279 -8.90 -8.83 -7.09
C GLY A 279 -8.31 -10.24 -7.08
N VAL A 280 -7.76 -10.77 -8.19
CA VAL A 280 -7.11 -12.10 -8.19
C VAL A 280 -5.71 -12.01 -8.79
N ILE A 281 -4.74 -11.55 -8.00
CA ILE A 281 -3.32 -11.57 -8.35
C ILE A 281 -2.62 -12.71 -7.61
N ASP A 282 -1.82 -13.49 -8.36
CA ASP A 282 -0.90 -14.49 -7.81
C ASP A 282 0.50 -13.88 -7.80
N PHE A 283 0.99 -13.51 -6.62
CA PHE A 283 2.31 -12.88 -6.46
C PHE A 283 3.46 -13.80 -6.89
N THR A 284 3.27 -15.12 -6.93
CA THR A 284 4.30 -16.09 -7.32
C THR A 284 4.43 -16.31 -8.81
N ASP A 285 3.46 -15.81 -9.57
CA ASP A 285 3.44 -15.93 -11.02
C ASP A 285 2.92 -14.66 -11.67
N VAL A 286 3.50 -13.53 -11.27
CA VAL A 286 3.28 -12.25 -11.92
C VAL A 286 4.12 -12.22 -13.20
N ASP A 287 3.45 -12.26 -14.34
CA ASP A 287 4.10 -12.25 -15.65
C ASP A 287 4.35 -10.85 -16.19
N GLY A 288 3.81 -9.82 -15.52
CA GLY A 288 3.96 -8.40 -15.85
C GLY A 288 2.77 -7.79 -16.59
N THR A 289 1.81 -8.62 -17.02
CA THR A 289 0.56 -8.15 -17.65
C THR A 289 -0.41 -7.57 -16.63
N GLU A 290 -0.30 -7.97 -15.35
CA GLU A 290 -1.01 -7.34 -14.24
C GLU A 290 -0.15 -6.27 -13.55
N LYS A 291 -0.81 -5.20 -13.06
CA LYS A 291 -0.19 -4.22 -12.17
C LYS A 291 -0.27 -4.73 -10.74
N LEU A 292 0.84 -4.63 -10.01
CA LEU A 292 0.86 -4.91 -8.60
C LEU A 292 0.90 -3.58 -7.83
N ASP A 293 -0.23 -3.21 -7.23
CA ASP A 293 -0.37 -1.98 -6.45
C ASP A 293 -0.89 -2.26 -5.03
N ALA A 294 -0.89 -1.24 -4.19
CA ALA A 294 -1.35 -1.33 -2.80
C ALA A 294 -2.78 -1.89 -2.68
N GLY A 295 -3.68 -1.54 -3.61
CA GLY A 295 -5.05 -2.04 -3.63
C GLY A 295 -5.10 -3.54 -3.87
N ALA A 296 -4.42 -4.03 -4.90
CA ALA A 296 -4.34 -5.45 -5.19
C ALA A 296 -3.69 -6.23 -4.04
N LEU A 297 -2.63 -5.68 -3.44
CA LEU A 297 -1.93 -6.28 -2.31
C LEU A 297 -2.84 -6.40 -1.07
N VAL A 298 -3.57 -5.35 -0.69
CA VAL A 298 -4.52 -5.41 0.44
C VAL A 298 -5.59 -6.47 0.20
N LEU A 299 -6.19 -6.52 -1.00
CA LEU A 299 -7.22 -7.51 -1.31
C LEU A 299 -6.67 -8.94 -1.18
N VAL A 300 -5.45 -9.18 -1.67
CA VAL A 300 -4.77 -10.48 -1.53
C VAL A 300 -4.50 -10.82 -0.07
N GLN A 301 -4.00 -9.89 0.75
CA GLN A 301 -3.70 -10.15 2.17
C GLN A 301 -4.97 -10.40 3.00
N VAL A 302 -6.06 -9.69 2.73
CA VAL A 302 -7.36 -9.94 3.37
C VAL A 302 -7.89 -11.31 3.00
N ALA A 303 -7.82 -11.67 1.73
CA ALA A 303 -8.35 -12.94 1.25
C ALA A 303 -7.53 -14.15 1.72
N SER A 304 -6.20 -14.05 1.78
CA SER A 304 -5.31 -15.10 2.31
C SER A 304 -5.52 -15.33 3.82
N SER A 305 -5.73 -14.25 4.57
CA SER A 305 -5.93 -14.30 6.03
C SER A 305 -7.20 -15.04 6.46
N LEU A 306 -8.25 -15.06 5.62
CA LEU A 306 -9.47 -15.84 5.87
C LEU A 306 -9.18 -17.34 5.98
N GLN A 307 -8.20 -17.84 5.24
CA GLN A 307 -7.87 -19.26 5.24
C GLN A 307 -7.11 -19.66 6.50
N SER A 308 -6.14 -18.83 6.92
CA SER A 308 -5.45 -18.98 8.21
C SER A 308 -6.45 -18.97 9.36
N LEU A 309 -7.40 -18.02 9.34
CA LEU A 309 -8.45 -17.90 10.34
C LEU A 309 -9.31 -19.16 10.43
N ALA A 310 -9.80 -19.68 9.29
CA ALA A 310 -10.61 -20.89 9.26
C ALA A 310 -9.89 -22.09 9.88
N GLY A 311 -8.60 -22.28 9.55
CA GLY A 311 -7.75 -23.34 10.11
C GLY A 311 -7.61 -23.23 11.63
N LYS A 312 -7.29 -22.04 12.15
CA LYS A 312 -7.13 -21.78 13.60
C LYS A 312 -8.44 -21.97 14.38
N GLU A 313 -9.56 -21.62 13.79
CA GLU A 313 -10.89 -21.78 14.39
C GLU A 313 -11.44 -23.21 14.24
N SER A 314 -10.72 -24.13 13.58
CA SER A 314 -11.20 -25.48 13.26
C SER A 314 -12.55 -25.48 12.52
N ARG A 315 -12.74 -24.51 11.62
CA ARG A 315 -13.92 -24.32 10.77
C ARG A 315 -13.54 -24.50 9.29
N THR A 316 -14.54 -24.69 8.43
CA THR A 316 -14.29 -24.62 6.98
C THR A 316 -14.19 -23.17 6.52
N VAL A 317 -13.43 -22.91 5.46
CA VAL A 317 -13.36 -21.57 4.85
C VAL A 317 -14.74 -21.08 4.42
N ALA A 318 -15.58 -21.97 3.88
CA ALA A 318 -16.95 -21.65 3.48
C ALA A 318 -17.80 -21.14 4.65
N ASP A 319 -17.66 -21.71 5.85
CA ASP A 319 -18.39 -21.27 7.04
C ASP A 319 -17.95 -19.88 7.50
N VAL A 320 -16.65 -19.58 7.44
CA VAL A 320 -16.09 -18.26 7.82
C VAL A 320 -16.55 -17.20 6.81
N LEU A 321 -16.47 -17.52 5.51
CA LEU A 321 -16.91 -16.66 4.43
C LEU A 321 -18.41 -16.35 4.52
N ALA A 322 -19.25 -17.37 4.76
CA ALA A 322 -20.70 -17.19 4.83
C ALA A 322 -21.14 -16.26 5.99
N GLU A 323 -20.43 -16.33 7.13
CA GLU A 323 -20.63 -15.45 8.29
C GLU A 323 -20.18 -14.02 7.97
N LEU A 324 -18.96 -13.86 7.47
CA LEU A 324 -18.40 -12.55 7.08
C LEU A 324 -19.30 -11.85 6.05
N THR A 325 -19.70 -12.55 4.99
CA THR A 325 -20.61 -12.01 3.98
C THR A 325 -21.96 -11.65 4.57
N GLY A 326 -22.48 -12.45 5.51
CA GLY A 326 -23.73 -12.15 6.20
C GLY A 326 -23.65 -10.91 7.08
N ASP A 327 -22.51 -10.67 7.72
CA ASP A 327 -22.26 -9.49 8.55
C ASP A 327 -22.13 -8.22 7.69
N VAL A 328 -21.47 -8.31 6.52
CA VAL A 328 -21.39 -7.20 5.54
C VAL A 328 -22.77 -6.85 4.97
N GLU A 329 -23.54 -7.87 4.58
CA GLU A 329 -24.91 -7.75 4.07
C GLU A 329 -25.80 -7.01 5.08
N GLN A 330 -25.63 -7.28 6.37
CA GLN A 330 -26.40 -6.66 7.46
C GLN A 330 -25.83 -5.33 7.96
N GLY A 331 -24.62 -4.94 7.53
CA GLY A 331 -23.92 -3.75 8.04
C GLY A 331 -23.50 -3.87 9.51
N ASN A 332 -23.30 -5.09 10.01
CA ASN A 332 -22.98 -5.38 11.42
C ASN A 332 -21.52 -5.82 11.61
N LEU A 333 -20.66 -5.58 10.63
CA LEU A 333 -19.28 -6.06 10.63
C LEU A 333 -18.47 -5.56 11.85
N GLY A 334 -18.75 -4.34 12.33
CA GLY A 334 -18.10 -3.77 13.51
C GLY A 334 -18.33 -4.55 14.82
N ASP A 335 -19.42 -5.32 14.89
CA ASP A 335 -19.74 -6.20 16.04
C ASP A 335 -19.30 -7.66 15.81
N SER A 336 -18.73 -7.97 14.64
CA SER A 336 -18.36 -9.32 14.25
C SER A 336 -17.07 -9.78 14.93
N GLN A 337 -17.16 -10.86 15.70
CA GLN A 337 -15.99 -11.50 16.31
C GLN A 337 -15.08 -12.13 15.26
N ILE A 338 -15.64 -12.65 14.17
CA ILE A 338 -14.86 -13.19 13.06
C ILE A 338 -14.11 -12.08 12.34
N PHE A 339 -14.74 -10.93 12.10
CA PHE A 339 -14.05 -9.79 11.52
C PHE A 339 -12.91 -9.27 12.42
N SER A 340 -13.14 -9.19 13.74
CA SER A 340 -12.09 -8.79 14.69
C SER A 340 -10.88 -9.73 14.66
N LYS A 341 -11.10 -11.04 14.50
CA LYS A 341 -10.02 -12.02 14.35
C LYS A 341 -9.35 -11.95 12.98
N LEU A 342 -10.12 -11.66 11.93
CA LEU A 342 -9.59 -11.43 10.60
C LEU A 342 -8.60 -10.26 10.63
N LYS A 343 -8.93 -9.13 11.30
CA LYS A 343 -8.00 -8.01 11.48
C LYS A 343 -6.66 -8.46 12.06
N THR A 344 -6.67 -9.27 13.13
CA THR A 344 -5.43 -9.77 13.73
C THR A 344 -4.60 -10.65 12.78
N GLU A 345 -5.25 -11.43 11.92
CA GLU A 345 -4.56 -12.28 10.95
C GLU A 345 -4.03 -11.47 9.76
N THR A 346 -4.76 -10.45 9.31
CA THR A 346 -4.30 -9.53 8.25
C THR A 346 -3.11 -8.69 8.67
N GLN A 347 -3.03 -8.27 9.93
CA GLN A 347 -1.85 -7.56 10.47
C GLN A 347 -0.58 -8.42 10.39
N LYS A 348 -0.69 -9.71 10.70
CA LYS A 348 0.44 -10.65 10.55
C LYS A 348 0.81 -10.81 9.07
N ALA A 349 -0.20 -10.89 8.20
CA ALA A 349 0.02 -10.96 6.76
C ALA A 349 0.73 -9.72 6.21
N GLY A 350 0.37 -8.52 6.69
CA GLY A 350 1.07 -7.27 6.38
C GLY A 350 2.54 -7.27 6.81
N LYS A 351 2.86 -7.79 8.00
CA LYS A 351 4.26 -7.94 8.45
C LYS A 351 5.07 -8.89 7.56
N VAL A 352 4.46 -10.01 7.15
CA VAL A 352 5.09 -10.95 6.21
C VAL A 352 5.32 -10.28 4.86
N LEU A 353 4.33 -9.54 4.34
CA LEU A 353 4.47 -8.79 3.09
C LEU A 353 5.64 -7.81 3.19
N ASN A 354 5.69 -6.97 4.23
CA ASN A 354 6.76 -5.99 4.40
C ASN A 354 8.15 -6.68 4.48
N ALA A 355 8.25 -7.82 5.18
CA ALA A 355 9.48 -8.60 5.21
C ALA A 355 9.86 -9.12 3.80
N ILE A 356 8.91 -9.62 3.01
CA ILE A 356 9.15 -10.08 1.64
C ILE A 356 9.65 -8.93 0.76
N VAL A 357 9.04 -7.76 0.87
CA VAL A 357 9.41 -6.58 0.10
C VAL A 357 10.82 -6.10 0.45
N SER A 358 11.19 -6.13 1.74
CA SER A 358 12.56 -5.83 2.20
C SER A 358 13.62 -6.74 1.56
N GLY A 359 13.24 -7.96 1.19
CA GLY A 359 14.14 -8.95 0.61
C GLY A 359 15.17 -9.54 1.59
N ASP A 360 15.10 -9.20 2.88
CA ASP A 360 15.91 -9.82 3.94
C ASP A 360 15.36 -11.20 4.29
N GLU A 361 16.10 -12.24 3.90
CA GLU A 361 15.69 -13.63 4.08
C GLU A 361 15.48 -13.99 5.56
N GLU A 362 16.24 -13.41 6.49
CA GLU A 362 16.09 -13.69 7.92
C GLU A 362 14.87 -12.94 8.52
N ALA A 363 14.59 -11.73 8.02
CA ALA A 363 13.36 -11.03 8.35
C ALA A 363 12.13 -11.78 7.83
N ILE A 364 12.19 -12.30 6.60
CA ILE A 364 11.13 -13.14 6.00
C ILE A 364 10.91 -14.38 6.85
N LYS A 365 11.97 -15.12 7.23
CA LYS A 365 11.85 -16.31 8.08
C LYS A 365 11.19 -15.98 9.42
N THR A 366 11.62 -14.90 10.06
CA THR A 366 11.07 -14.46 11.35
C THR A 366 9.57 -14.15 11.22
N ALA A 367 9.18 -13.37 10.22
CA ALA A 367 7.78 -13.02 9.99
C ALA A 367 6.91 -14.24 9.65
N LEU A 368 7.44 -15.20 8.87
CA LEU A 368 6.74 -16.45 8.55
C LEU A 368 6.52 -17.33 9.78
N ILE A 369 7.52 -17.45 10.67
CA ILE A 369 7.38 -18.18 11.94
C ILE A 369 6.31 -17.52 12.82
N GLU A 370 6.31 -16.19 12.92
CA GLU A 370 5.28 -15.44 13.65
C GLU A 370 3.87 -15.62 13.06
N ALA A 371 3.77 -15.74 11.73
CA ALA A 371 2.51 -16.01 11.04
C ALA A 371 2.01 -17.45 11.26
N GLY A 372 2.89 -18.38 11.62
CA GLY A 372 2.56 -19.77 11.97
C GLY A 372 3.11 -20.83 10.99
N VAL A 373 4.11 -20.48 10.17
CA VAL A 373 4.81 -21.44 9.29
C VAL A 373 5.73 -22.33 10.11
N ASP A 374 5.73 -23.63 9.80
CA ASP A 374 6.62 -24.60 10.46
C ASP A 374 8.10 -24.30 10.16
N GLU A 375 8.93 -24.32 11.22
CA GLU A 375 10.38 -24.06 11.13
C GLU A 375 11.12 -24.98 10.14
N SER A 376 10.58 -26.17 9.84
CA SER A 376 11.21 -27.10 8.88
C SER A 376 11.13 -26.64 7.43
N ASP A 377 10.15 -25.78 7.12
CA ASP A 377 9.81 -25.38 5.75
C ASP A 377 10.19 -23.91 5.49
N VAL A 378 10.48 -23.14 6.55
CA VAL A 378 10.68 -21.68 6.52
C VAL A 378 11.80 -21.21 5.57
N ASP A 379 12.92 -21.94 5.49
CA ASP A 379 14.04 -21.58 4.60
C ASP A 379 13.62 -21.62 3.13
N GLN A 380 12.90 -22.68 2.73
CA GLN A 380 12.42 -22.84 1.37
C GLN A 380 11.34 -21.81 1.04
N VAL A 381 10.42 -21.56 1.99
CA VAL A 381 9.36 -20.55 1.83
C VAL A 381 9.94 -19.15 1.65
N ALA A 382 10.96 -18.78 2.45
CA ALA A 382 11.59 -17.47 2.36
C ALA A 382 12.29 -17.25 1.01
N ALA A 383 12.99 -18.28 0.52
CA ALA A 383 13.63 -18.23 -0.80
C ALA A 383 12.61 -18.10 -1.95
N ASP A 384 11.49 -18.84 -1.87
CA ASP A 384 10.42 -18.76 -2.86
C ASP A 384 9.71 -17.40 -2.83
N ALA A 385 9.51 -16.81 -1.66
CA ALA A 385 8.91 -15.47 -1.49
C ALA A 385 9.78 -14.39 -2.13
N LYS A 386 11.09 -14.44 -1.88
CA LYS A 386 12.06 -13.54 -2.50
C LYS A 386 12.06 -13.70 -4.02
N ALA A 387 12.08 -14.93 -4.52
CA ALA A 387 12.06 -15.19 -5.96
C ALA A 387 10.76 -14.70 -6.64
N ALA A 388 9.62 -14.78 -5.96
CA ALA A 388 8.34 -14.26 -6.42
C ALA A 388 8.38 -12.73 -6.56
N LYS A 389 8.85 -12.04 -5.51
CA LYS A 389 9.07 -10.59 -5.51
C LYS A 389 10.00 -10.17 -6.65
N ASP A 390 11.17 -10.80 -6.74
CA ASP A 390 12.17 -10.50 -7.77
C ASP A 390 11.61 -10.73 -9.18
N LYS A 391 10.77 -11.76 -9.39
CA LYS A 391 10.11 -12.02 -10.66
C LYS A 391 9.07 -10.95 -11.01
N ALA A 392 8.25 -10.52 -10.05
CA ALA A 392 7.26 -9.47 -10.26
C ALA A 392 7.92 -8.13 -10.66
N VAL A 393 8.99 -7.76 -9.95
CA VAL A 393 9.81 -6.58 -10.27
C VAL A 393 10.46 -6.71 -11.64
N LYS A 394 11.10 -7.86 -11.92
CA LYS A 394 11.74 -8.13 -13.21
C LYS A 394 10.77 -8.03 -14.38
N ASN A 395 9.53 -8.47 -14.21
CA ASN A 395 8.50 -8.44 -15.24
C ASN A 395 7.77 -7.10 -15.36
N GLY A 396 8.10 -6.11 -14.53
CA GLY A 396 7.56 -4.75 -14.62
C GLY A 396 6.16 -4.58 -14.05
N ALA A 397 5.66 -5.54 -13.26
CA ALA A 397 4.37 -5.38 -12.58
C ALA A 397 4.42 -4.31 -11.47
N THR A 398 5.61 -4.09 -10.92
CA THR A 398 5.97 -3.05 -9.95
C THR A 398 7.47 -2.77 -10.04
N SER A 399 7.96 -1.72 -9.40
CA SER A 399 9.37 -1.56 -9.04
C SER A 399 9.62 -1.88 -7.57
N ASP A 400 10.88 -2.03 -7.14
CA ASP A 400 11.22 -2.18 -5.72
C ASP A 400 10.75 -0.99 -4.88
N GLU A 401 10.93 0.24 -5.39
CA GLU A 401 10.52 1.49 -4.73
C GLU A 401 9.00 1.57 -4.61
N GLN A 402 8.27 1.32 -5.70
CA GLN A 402 6.81 1.31 -5.70
C GLN A 402 6.26 0.22 -4.80
N LEU A 403 6.89 -0.96 -4.81
CA LEU A 403 6.48 -2.08 -3.98
C LEU A 403 6.68 -1.79 -2.50
N GLN A 404 7.75 -1.07 -2.12
CA GLN A 404 7.96 -0.63 -0.74
C GLN A 404 6.90 0.41 -0.32
N ASP A 405 6.69 1.46 -1.12
CA ASP A 405 5.68 2.50 -0.84
C ASP A 405 4.26 1.88 -0.75
N ASP A 406 3.93 1.00 -1.68
CA ASP A 406 2.64 0.29 -1.68
C ASP A 406 2.54 -0.69 -0.51
N SER A 407 3.62 -1.36 -0.13
CA SER A 407 3.67 -2.23 1.05
C SER A 407 3.44 -1.46 2.35
N ASP A 408 4.05 -0.28 2.50
CA ASP A 408 3.88 0.55 3.69
C ASP A 408 2.41 1.01 3.80
N LYS A 409 1.80 1.48 2.70
CA LYS A 409 0.37 1.80 2.65
C LYS A 409 -0.51 0.59 2.95
N VAL A 410 -0.15 -0.59 2.44
CA VAL A 410 -0.86 -1.84 2.72
C VAL A 410 -0.80 -2.17 4.21
N VAL A 411 0.37 -2.08 4.85
CA VAL A 411 0.53 -2.37 6.28
C VAL A 411 -0.34 -1.44 7.11
N ASP A 412 -0.30 -0.13 6.84
CA ASP A 412 -1.13 0.87 7.51
C ASP A 412 -2.63 0.54 7.35
N GLN A 413 -3.07 0.20 6.14
CA GLN A 413 -4.47 -0.14 5.89
C GLN A 413 -4.90 -1.46 6.53
N LEU A 414 -4.01 -2.46 6.59
CA LEU A 414 -4.32 -3.74 7.24
C LEU A 414 -4.37 -3.59 8.77
N ASP A 415 -3.64 -2.62 9.34
CA ASP A 415 -3.72 -2.25 10.75
C ASP A 415 -5.05 -1.57 11.09
N ASP A 416 -5.59 -0.75 10.18
CA ASP A 416 -6.87 -0.06 10.36
C ASP A 416 -8.03 -0.67 9.55
N LEU A 417 -7.97 -1.98 9.24
CA LEU A 417 -8.92 -2.64 8.35
C LEU A 417 -10.39 -2.38 8.72
N GLY A 418 -11.22 -1.99 7.74
CA GLY A 418 -12.63 -1.65 7.93
C GLY A 418 -12.87 -0.29 8.59
N ASN A 419 -11.81 0.46 8.86
CA ASN A 419 -11.83 1.88 9.18
C ASN A 419 -11.04 2.60 8.06
N GLY A 420 -11.42 3.84 7.76
CA GLY A 420 -10.79 4.60 6.69
C GLY A 420 -11.74 5.61 6.06
N ASP A 421 -11.21 6.40 5.13
CA ASP A 421 -12.01 7.36 4.40
C ASP A 421 -12.87 6.66 3.33
N THR A 422 -14.18 6.75 3.52
CA THR A 422 -15.19 6.20 2.60
C THR A 422 -15.86 7.30 1.77
N SER A 423 -15.30 8.52 1.77
CA SER A 423 -15.80 9.64 0.99
C SER A 423 -15.61 9.45 -0.52
N LEU A 424 -16.57 9.97 -1.29
CA LEU A 424 -16.48 9.98 -2.75
C LEU A 424 -15.40 10.96 -3.22
N GLU A 425 -15.12 12.02 -2.45
CA GLU A 425 -14.07 12.99 -2.76
C GLU A 425 -12.67 12.35 -2.72
N SER A 426 -12.37 11.53 -1.70
CA SER A 426 -11.10 10.79 -1.61
C SER A 426 -10.95 9.75 -2.72
N LEU A 427 -12.03 9.00 -2.98
CA LEU A 427 -12.09 8.07 -4.12
C LEU A 427 -11.79 8.80 -5.45
N ASN A 428 -12.41 9.96 -5.68
CA ASN A 428 -12.18 10.75 -6.88
C ASN A 428 -10.74 11.28 -6.99
N ALA A 429 -10.15 11.74 -5.89
CA ALA A 429 -8.76 12.20 -5.86
C ALA A 429 -7.78 11.06 -6.22
N SER A 430 -8.00 9.86 -5.67
CA SER A 430 -7.20 8.67 -5.98
C SER A 430 -7.34 8.23 -7.44
N LEU A 431 -8.55 8.29 -8.01
CA LEU A 431 -8.77 8.04 -9.43
C LEU A 431 -8.01 9.04 -10.31
N LEU A 432 -8.04 10.33 -9.98
CA LEU A 432 -7.29 11.35 -10.72
C LEU A 432 -5.78 11.11 -10.67
N ALA A 433 -5.25 10.75 -9.50
CA ALA A 433 -3.83 10.40 -9.35
C ALA A 433 -3.45 9.19 -10.20
N SER A 434 -4.30 8.16 -10.22
CA SER A 434 -4.10 6.94 -11.02
C SER A 434 -4.20 7.20 -12.53
N ILE A 435 -5.10 8.08 -12.97
CA ILE A 435 -5.19 8.51 -14.38
C ILE A 435 -3.90 9.22 -14.81
N GLU A 436 -3.39 10.14 -13.98
CA GLU A 436 -2.16 10.87 -14.30
C GLU A 436 -0.94 9.94 -14.28
N ALA A 437 -0.85 9.03 -13.32
CA ALA A 437 0.20 8.00 -13.28
C ALA A 437 0.20 7.16 -14.56
N GLY A 438 -0.95 6.65 -15.00
CA GLY A 438 -1.06 5.88 -16.26
C GLY A 438 -0.63 6.68 -17.50
N LYS A 439 -0.98 7.99 -17.56
CA LYS A 439 -0.50 8.88 -18.64
C LYS A 439 1.02 9.00 -18.63
N GLN A 440 1.63 9.12 -17.45
CA GLN A 440 3.08 9.22 -17.31
C GLN A 440 3.77 7.91 -17.70
N THR A 441 3.26 6.75 -17.26
CA THR A 441 3.82 5.44 -17.59
C THR A 441 3.84 5.15 -19.10
N LEU A 442 2.88 5.69 -19.86
CA LEU A 442 2.83 5.54 -21.33
C LEU A 442 3.78 6.48 -22.08
N THR A 443 4.47 7.39 -21.39
CA THR A 443 5.41 8.32 -22.02
C THR A 443 6.50 7.55 -22.76
N GLY A 444 6.76 7.92 -24.03
CA GLY A 444 7.77 7.26 -24.86
C GLY A 444 7.27 6.04 -25.65
N SER A 445 6.11 5.45 -25.31
CA SER A 445 5.54 4.30 -26.03
C SER A 445 5.32 4.58 -27.53
N ASP A 446 4.79 5.76 -27.87
CA ASP A 446 4.60 6.18 -29.27
C ASP A 446 5.95 6.36 -29.99
N ALA A 447 6.96 6.92 -29.30
CA ALA A 447 8.30 7.08 -29.88
C ALA A 447 8.90 5.72 -30.24
N GLN A 448 8.80 4.72 -29.35
CA GLN A 448 9.28 3.37 -29.59
C GLN A 448 8.55 2.68 -30.76
N LEU A 449 7.22 2.78 -30.84
CA LEU A 449 6.46 2.25 -31.98
C LEU A 449 6.79 2.98 -33.29
N ASN A 450 7.06 4.28 -33.25
CA ASN A 450 7.49 5.06 -34.41
C ASN A 450 8.90 4.68 -34.89
N GLU A 451 9.80 4.31 -33.98
CA GLU A 451 11.11 3.75 -34.35
C GLU A 451 10.96 2.42 -35.09
N PHE A 452 10.09 1.52 -34.62
CA PHE A 452 9.80 0.29 -35.36
C PHE A 452 9.15 0.56 -36.73
N ALA A 453 8.27 1.56 -36.82
CA ALA A 453 7.68 1.98 -38.08
C ALA A 453 8.76 2.51 -39.07
N ALA A 454 9.74 3.27 -38.56
CA ALA A 454 10.86 3.77 -39.36
C ALA A 454 11.78 2.62 -39.81
N SER A 455 12.08 1.67 -38.92
CA SER A 455 12.85 0.47 -39.25
C SER A 455 12.15 -0.39 -40.30
N LEU A 456 10.84 -0.58 -40.19
CA LEU A 456 10.03 -1.26 -41.21
C LEU A 456 10.10 -0.55 -42.56
N ALA A 457 10.06 0.79 -42.58
CA ALA A 457 10.21 1.56 -43.81
C ALA A 457 11.61 1.38 -44.44
N ALA A 458 12.66 1.29 -43.62
CA ALA A 458 14.02 1.00 -44.07
C ALA A 458 14.14 -0.43 -44.66
N VAL A 459 13.54 -1.43 -44.02
CA VAL A 459 13.46 -2.81 -44.53
C VAL A 459 12.73 -2.86 -45.87
N LYS A 460 11.58 -2.19 -46.00
CA LYS A 460 10.82 -2.09 -47.27
C LYS A 460 11.61 -1.39 -48.39
N ALA A 461 12.50 -0.46 -48.05
CA ALA A 461 13.38 0.17 -49.04
C ALA A 461 14.41 -0.82 -49.58
N LEU A 462 14.92 -1.75 -48.76
CA LEU A 462 15.82 -2.83 -49.20
C LEU A 462 15.10 -3.84 -50.10
N ALA A 463 13.80 -4.09 -49.86
CA ALA A 463 12.98 -4.97 -50.69
C ALA A 463 12.90 -4.53 -52.17
N ALA A 464 13.12 -3.24 -52.45
CA ALA A 464 13.02 -2.69 -53.81
C ALA A 464 14.14 -3.15 -54.76
N ASP A 465 15.26 -3.67 -54.24
CA ASP A 465 16.41 -4.10 -55.04
C ASP A 465 17.05 -5.36 -54.45
N THR A 466 16.52 -6.52 -54.83
CA THR A 466 16.92 -7.84 -54.31
C THR A 466 17.45 -8.78 -55.42
N ASP A 467 17.98 -8.20 -56.50
CA ASP A 467 18.38 -8.93 -57.72
C ASP A 467 19.68 -9.75 -57.56
N THR A 468 20.45 -9.53 -56.49
CA THR A 468 21.68 -10.28 -56.19
C THR A 468 21.60 -10.95 -54.83
N LYS A 469 22.40 -12.00 -54.63
CA LYS A 469 22.48 -12.72 -53.35
C LYS A 469 22.81 -11.76 -52.21
N GLU A 470 23.79 -10.88 -52.38
CA GLU A 470 24.22 -9.95 -51.34
C GLU A 470 23.10 -8.98 -50.92
N LYS A 471 22.29 -8.51 -51.87
CA LYS A 471 21.16 -7.61 -51.55
C LYS A 471 19.98 -8.35 -50.93
N ALA A 472 19.71 -9.57 -51.40
CA ALA A 472 18.71 -10.43 -50.78
C ALA A 472 19.09 -10.80 -49.34
N VAL A 473 20.39 -11.02 -49.07
CA VAL A 473 20.90 -11.24 -47.71
C VAL A 473 20.71 -9.99 -46.84
N ALA A 474 21.06 -8.79 -47.32
CA ALA A 474 20.89 -7.55 -46.56
C ALA A 474 19.41 -7.22 -46.25
N TYR A 475 18.51 -7.44 -47.21
CA TYR A 475 17.06 -7.33 -46.96
C TYR A 475 16.59 -8.37 -45.93
N GLY A 476 17.04 -9.61 -46.10
CA GLY A 476 16.75 -10.72 -45.22
C GLY A 476 17.19 -10.51 -43.77
N SER A 477 18.44 -10.08 -43.57
CA SER A 477 18.99 -9.85 -42.24
C SER A 477 18.25 -8.71 -41.56
N ALA A 478 18.01 -7.60 -42.25
CA ALA A 478 17.28 -6.47 -41.70
C ALA A 478 15.83 -6.83 -41.31
N ALA A 479 15.14 -7.66 -42.11
CA ALA A 479 13.81 -8.15 -41.77
C ALA A 479 13.81 -9.07 -40.54
N VAL A 480 14.77 -9.99 -40.44
CA VAL A 480 14.95 -10.90 -39.30
C VAL A 480 15.30 -10.13 -38.01
N VAL A 481 16.22 -9.17 -38.10
CA VAL A 481 16.60 -8.31 -36.97
C VAL A 481 15.39 -7.51 -36.48
N LEU A 482 14.65 -6.87 -37.39
CA LEU A 482 13.45 -6.10 -37.04
C LEU A 482 12.39 -6.98 -36.36
N ASP A 483 12.08 -8.14 -36.92
CA ASP A 483 11.07 -9.06 -36.36
C ASP A 483 11.47 -9.56 -34.97
N THR A 484 12.75 -9.88 -34.78
CA THR A 484 13.27 -10.34 -33.48
C THR A 484 13.20 -9.23 -32.43
N GLN A 485 13.67 -8.02 -32.77
CA GLN A 485 13.64 -6.87 -31.86
C GLN A 485 12.20 -6.44 -31.53
N TYR A 486 11.31 -6.42 -32.52
CA TYR A 486 9.92 -6.11 -32.33
C TYR A 486 9.25 -7.14 -31.41
N THR A 487 9.44 -8.44 -31.69
CA THR A 487 8.89 -9.53 -30.85
C THR A 487 9.39 -9.45 -29.42
N ALA A 488 10.68 -9.18 -29.20
CA ALA A 488 11.22 -9.00 -27.85
C ALA A 488 10.60 -7.80 -27.11
N ALA A 489 10.28 -6.72 -27.83
CA ALA A 489 9.69 -5.52 -27.25
C ALA A 489 8.18 -5.65 -26.97
N VAL A 490 7.44 -6.49 -27.72
CA VAL A 490 5.96 -6.50 -27.66
C VAL A 490 5.34 -7.83 -27.25
N SER A 491 6.11 -8.91 -27.15
CA SER A 491 5.58 -10.21 -26.74
C SER A 491 5.38 -10.28 -25.23
N THR A 492 4.20 -10.72 -24.81
CA THR A 492 3.88 -10.97 -23.40
C THR A 492 4.56 -12.21 -22.84
N ASP A 493 5.00 -13.14 -23.71
CA ASP A 493 5.63 -14.41 -23.31
C ASP A 493 7.13 -14.25 -22.97
N VAL A 494 7.72 -13.10 -23.30
CA VAL A 494 9.14 -12.81 -23.03
C VAL A 494 9.31 -12.37 -21.58
N GLU A 495 10.25 -12.98 -20.87
CA GLU A 495 10.58 -12.59 -19.48
C GLU A 495 11.25 -11.21 -19.43
N GLY A 496 10.86 -10.39 -18.46
CA GLY A 496 11.26 -8.98 -18.36
C GLY A 496 10.11 -8.02 -18.62
N ASP A 497 10.24 -6.78 -18.17
CA ASP A 497 9.36 -5.69 -18.54
C ASP A 497 9.54 -5.30 -20.01
N ASN A 498 8.43 -5.09 -20.72
CA ASN A 498 8.45 -4.70 -22.11
C ASN A 498 7.17 -3.96 -22.51
N LEU A 499 7.19 -3.34 -23.69
CA LEU A 499 6.08 -2.53 -24.19
C LEU A 499 4.78 -3.35 -24.35
N GLY A 500 4.88 -4.63 -24.71
CA GLY A 500 3.72 -5.51 -24.84
C GLY A 500 2.97 -5.67 -23.53
N LYS A 501 3.68 -6.04 -22.46
CA LYS A 501 3.13 -6.19 -21.11
C LYS A 501 2.64 -4.87 -20.55
N LEU A 502 3.41 -3.79 -20.73
CA LEU A 502 3.01 -2.44 -20.35
C LEU A 502 1.67 -2.06 -20.99
N LEU A 503 1.51 -2.24 -22.30
CA LEU A 503 0.29 -1.84 -23.00
C LEU A 503 -0.92 -2.68 -22.58
N VAL A 504 -0.75 -3.98 -22.30
CA VAL A 504 -1.83 -4.83 -21.76
C VAL A 504 -2.25 -4.36 -20.37
N ARG A 505 -1.27 -4.11 -19.50
CA ARG A 505 -1.48 -3.61 -18.13
C ARG A 505 -2.21 -2.27 -18.11
N GLU A 506 -1.72 -1.30 -18.87
CA GLU A 506 -2.31 0.05 -18.93
C GLU A 506 -3.67 0.06 -19.63
N LEU A 507 -3.93 -0.87 -20.58
CA LEU A 507 -5.25 -1.00 -21.20
C LEU A 507 -6.27 -1.45 -20.15
N SER A 508 -5.96 -2.53 -19.43
CA SER A 508 -6.82 -3.05 -18.38
C SER A 508 -7.06 -2.02 -17.26
N GLY A 509 -6.00 -1.33 -16.82
CA GLY A 509 -6.09 -0.25 -15.84
C GLY A 509 -6.93 0.93 -16.32
N ALA A 510 -6.78 1.37 -17.57
CA ALA A 510 -7.59 2.46 -18.13
C ALA A 510 -9.08 2.10 -18.22
N GLU A 511 -9.42 0.84 -18.54
CA GLU A 511 -10.80 0.36 -18.56
C GLU A 511 -11.41 0.32 -17.15
N GLN A 512 -10.65 -0.13 -16.15
CA GLN A 512 -11.05 -0.06 -14.74
C GLN A 512 -11.30 1.39 -14.30
N LEU A 513 -10.41 2.32 -14.65
CA LEU A 513 -10.56 3.74 -14.35
C LEU A 513 -11.82 4.35 -14.99
N VAL A 514 -12.13 4.00 -16.24
CA VAL A 514 -13.37 4.43 -16.92
C VAL A 514 -14.59 3.87 -16.21
N SER A 515 -14.57 2.59 -15.80
CA SER A 515 -15.66 1.99 -15.03
C SER A 515 -15.85 2.67 -13.67
N ALA A 516 -14.76 2.86 -12.93
CA ALA A 516 -14.75 3.54 -11.64
C ALA A 516 -15.31 4.96 -11.74
N ALA A 517 -14.80 5.76 -12.68
CA ALA A 517 -15.26 7.13 -12.92
C ALA A 517 -16.70 7.19 -13.44
N SER A 518 -17.15 6.21 -14.22
CA SER A 518 -18.56 6.11 -14.64
C SER A 518 -19.48 5.85 -13.44
N GLY A 519 -19.07 4.96 -12.52
CA GLY A 519 -19.81 4.74 -11.28
C GLY A 519 -19.89 5.98 -10.40
N LEU A 520 -18.80 6.75 -10.29
CA LEU A 520 -18.83 8.06 -9.61
C LEU A 520 -19.84 9.02 -10.26
N VAL A 521 -19.86 9.11 -11.59
CA VAL A 521 -20.82 9.97 -12.33
C VAL A 521 -22.28 9.55 -12.11
N ILE A 522 -22.54 8.24 -11.95
CA ILE A 522 -23.87 7.71 -11.62
C ILE A 522 -24.31 8.18 -10.23
N LEU A 523 -23.37 8.23 -9.27
CA LEU A 523 -23.64 8.70 -7.90
C LEU A 523 -23.78 10.23 -7.85
N ASP A 524 -22.85 10.96 -8.46
CA ASP A 524 -22.89 12.41 -8.62
C ASP A 524 -22.30 12.87 -9.97
N ALA A 525 -23.09 13.65 -10.70
CA ALA A 525 -22.70 14.17 -12.01
C ALA A 525 -21.52 15.17 -11.97
N GLU A 526 -21.13 15.67 -10.79
CA GLU A 526 -19.96 16.56 -10.65
C GLU A 526 -18.64 15.90 -11.09
N TYR A 527 -18.54 14.56 -11.01
CA TYR A 527 -17.34 13.79 -11.36
C TYR A 527 -17.17 13.53 -12.86
N GLN A 528 -18.00 14.14 -13.72
CA GLN A 528 -17.88 14.04 -15.17
C GLN A 528 -16.49 14.41 -15.75
N PRO A 529 -15.73 15.37 -15.19
CA PRO A 529 -14.35 15.63 -15.62
C PRO A 529 -13.41 14.44 -15.41
N THR A 530 -13.58 13.66 -14.33
CA THR A 530 -12.77 12.47 -14.04
C THR A 530 -13.03 11.38 -15.07
N LEU A 531 -14.30 11.13 -15.41
CA LEU A 531 -14.67 10.20 -16.48
C LEU A 531 -14.11 10.64 -17.85
N THR A 532 -14.12 11.94 -18.13
CA THR A 532 -13.54 12.47 -19.36
C THR A 532 -12.05 12.17 -19.46
N GLN A 533 -11.29 12.39 -18.37
CA GLN A 533 -9.85 12.13 -18.34
C GLN A 533 -9.51 10.63 -18.39
N ALA A 534 -10.29 9.78 -17.72
CA ALA A 534 -10.15 8.33 -17.84
C ALA A 534 -10.39 7.86 -19.28
N GLY A 535 -11.41 8.42 -19.96
CA GLY A 535 -11.71 8.13 -21.36
C GLY A 535 -10.61 8.59 -22.33
N GLU A 536 -9.93 9.70 -22.03
CA GLU A 536 -8.74 10.15 -22.78
C GLU A 536 -7.58 9.16 -22.66
N LEU A 537 -7.30 8.68 -21.44
CA LEU A 537 -6.27 7.66 -21.21
C LEU A 537 -6.59 6.36 -21.94
N LEU A 538 -7.84 5.86 -21.84
CA LEU A 538 -8.28 4.67 -22.57
C LEU A 538 -8.11 4.84 -24.10
N THR A 539 -8.44 6.02 -24.63
CA THR A 539 -8.26 6.33 -26.06
C THR A 539 -6.79 6.31 -26.45
N GLN A 540 -5.91 6.86 -25.61
CA GLN A 540 -4.46 6.86 -25.83
C GLN A 540 -3.90 5.44 -25.90
N VAL A 541 -4.19 4.59 -24.89
CA VAL A 541 -3.71 3.21 -24.85
C VAL A 541 -4.26 2.40 -26.02
N THR A 542 -5.56 2.50 -26.30
CA THR A 542 -6.20 1.79 -27.42
C THR A 542 -5.54 2.13 -28.76
N THR A 543 -5.15 3.40 -28.95
CA THR A 543 -4.44 3.85 -30.16
C THR A 543 -3.07 3.20 -30.27
N LEU A 544 -2.31 3.13 -29.16
CA LEU A 544 -1.00 2.49 -29.12
C LEU A 544 -1.09 0.99 -29.39
N VAL A 545 -2.06 0.29 -28.79
CA VAL A 545 -2.32 -1.14 -29.04
C VAL A 545 -2.66 -1.39 -30.51
N ALA A 546 -3.55 -0.58 -31.10
CA ALA A 546 -3.89 -0.70 -32.52
C ALA A 546 -2.68 -0.46 -33.45
N GLN A 547 -1.84 0.54 -33.12
CA GLN A 547 -0.60 0.82 -33.84
C GLN A 547 0.41 -0.33 -33.71
N LYS A 548 0.59 -0.88 -32.51
CA LYS A 548 1.39 -2.07 -32.24
C LYS A 548 0.92 -3.21 -33.13
N ASP A 549 -0.34 -3.64 -33.05
CA ASP A 549 -0.87 -4.78 -33.80
C ASP A 549 -0.75 -4.58 -35.32
N GLN A 550 -1.02 -3.37 -35.80
CA GLN A 550 -0.84 -3.04 -37.21
C GLN A 550 0.63 -3.16 -37.65
N LEU A 551 1.58 -2.71 -36.84
CA LEU A 551 3.01 -2.84 -37.13
C LEU A 551 3.45 -4.30 -37.13
N GLY A 552 3.04 -5.09 -36.12
CA GLY A 552 3.36 -6.51 -36.04
C GLY A 552 2.92 -7.27 -37.28
N ALA A 553 1.66 -7.08 -37.72
CA ALA A 553 1.15 -7.71 -38.94
C ALA A 553 1.95 -7.32 -40.20
N GLN A 554 2.42 -6.08 -40.30
CA GLN A 554 3.24 -5.64 -41.43
C GLN A 554 4.66 -6.19 -41.38
N ILE A 555 5.26 -6.27 -40.20
CA ILE A 555 6.60 -6.83 -40.00
C ILE A 555 6.60 -8.32 -40.37
N THR A 556 5.63 -9.10 -39.88
CA THR A 556 5.50 -10.53 -40.22
C THR A 556 5.27 -10.76 -41.72
N ALA A 557 4.48 -9.91 -42.37
CA ALA A 557 4.27 -9.99 -43.83
C ALA A 557 5.57 -9.71 -44.60
N GLU A 558 6.34 -8.72 -44.16
CA GLU A 558 7.62 -8.35 -44.76
C GLU A 558 8.69 -9.44 -44.55
N LEU A 559 8.76 -10.03 -43.36
CA LEU A 559 9.64 -11.18 -43.06
C LEU A 559 9.31 -12.38 -43.96
N THR A 560 8.02 -12.66 -44.18
CA THR A 560 7.60 -13.73 -45.09
C THR A 560 8.10 -13.48 -46.52
N ALA A 561 7.93 -12.25 -47.03
CA ALA A 561 8.43 -11.87 -48.36
C ALA A 561 9.97 -11.95 -48.46
N ALA A 562 10.68 -11.55 -47.41
CA ALA A 562 12.13 -11.68 -47.33
C ALA A 562 12.57 -13.16 -47.39
N ASN A 563 11.92 -14.04 -46.61
CA ASN A 563 12.21 -15.47 -46.59
C ASN A 563 11.99 -16.15 -47.94
N GLU A 564 10.93 -15.79 -48.66
CA GLU A 564 10.71 -16.27 -50.03
C GLU A 564 11.88 -15.87 -50.95
N LYS A 565 12.39 -14.64 -50.81
CA LYS A 565 13.50 -14.15 -51.62
C LYS A 565 14.85 -14.79 -51.26
N ILE A 566 15.12 -14.99 -49.99
CA ILE A 566 16.33 -15.67 -49.49
C ILE A 566 16.40 -17.10 -50.03
N ALA A 567 15.25 -17.79 -50.09
CA ALA A 567 15.15 -19.16 -50.58
C ALA A 567 15.56 -19.28 -52.07
N GLU A 568 15.32 -18.27 -52.91
CA GLU A 568 15.76 -18.25 -54.31
C GLU A 568 17.28 -18.36 -54.47
N PHE A 569 18.04 -17.83 -53.49
CA PHE A 569 19.50 -17.81 -53.51
C PHE A 569 20.15 -18.89 -52.61
N GLY A 570 19.37 -19.63 -51.83
CA GLY A 570 19.88 -20.58 -50.84
C GLY A 570 20.80 -19.89 -49.82
N ALA A 571 20.39 -18.72 -49.33
CA ALA A 571 21.24 -17.82 -48.54
C ALA A 571 20.88 -17.79 -47.04
N THR A 572 20.15 -18.80 -46.53
CA THR A 572 19.64 -18.85 -45.15
C THR A 572 20.75 -18.72 -44.10
N LEU A 573 21.87 -19.44 -44.26
CA LEU A 573 23.02 -19.33 -43.35
C LEU A 573 23.67 -17.95 -43.38
N ASP A 574 23.80 -17.34 -44.56
CA ASP A 574 24.42 -16.01 -44.72
C ASP A 574 23.55 -14.92 -44.06
N VAL A 575 22.22 -15.03 -44.19
CA VAL A 575 21.26 -14.15 -43.52
C VAL A 575 21.36 -14.29 -42.01
N ALA A 576 21.35 -15.52 -41.48
CA ALA A 576 21.43 -15.74 -40.04
C ALA A 576 22.75 -15.19 -39.47
N LYS A 577 23.86 -15.37 -40.19
CA LYS A 577 25.15 -14.77 -39.81
C LYS A 577 25.08 -13.24 -39.79
N GLN A 578 24.59 -12.62 -40.86
CA GLN A 578 24.54 -11.17 -40.96
C GLN A 578 23.59 -10.55 -39.93
N ALA A 579 22.43 -11.17 -39.67
CA ALA A 579 21.49 -10.74 -38.64
C ALA A 579 22.12 -10.80 -37.23
N SER A 580 22.87 -11.87 -36.94
CA SER A 580 23.62 -11.98 -35.68
C SER A 580 24.70 -10.90 -35.53
N ASP A 581 25.48 -10.64 -36.59
CA ASP A 581 26.53 -9.62 -36.57
C ASP A 581 25.93 -8.20 -36.43
N GLU A 582 24.84 -7.89 -37.14
CA GLU A 582 24.12 -6.60 -37.09
C GLU A 582 23.46 -6.36 -35.73
N SER A 583 22.81 -7.36 -35.15
CA SER A 583 22.18 -7.22 -33.83
C SER A 583 23.19 -7.07 -32.71
N LEU A 584 24.37 -7.71 -32.80
CA LEU A 584 25.44 -7.52 -31.83
C LEU A 584 26.02 -6.11 -31.88
N LEU A 585 26.13 -5.53 -33.07
CA LEU A 585 26.54 -4.13 -33.21
C LEU A 585 25.51 -3.18 -32.57
N ALA A 586 24.23 -3.39 -32.84
CA ALA A 586 23.15 -2.59 -32.24
C ALA A 586 23.16 -2.69 -30.71
N ALA A 587 23.36 -3.88 -30.14
CA ALA A 587 23.47 -4.07 -28.69
C ALA A 587 24.64 -3.28 -28.07
N LYS A 588 25.79 -3.22 -28.76
CA LYS A 588 26.93 -2.40 -28.34
C LYS A 588 26.62 -0.91 -28.37
N GLU A 589 25.95 -0.44 -29.43
CA GLU A 589 25.53 0.96 -29.56
C GLU A 589 24.51 1.35 -28.47
N SER A 590 23.55 0.48 -28.13
CA SER A 590 22.62 0.71 -27.02
C SER A 590 23.34 0.79 -25.67
N LYS A 591 24.34 -0.06 -25.43
CA LYS A 591 25.16 0.03 -24.21
C LYS A 591 25.95 1.35 -24.14
N GLU A 592 26.52 1.80 -25.26
CA GLU A 592 27.21 3.10 -25.31
C GLU A 592 26.26 4.27 -25.02
N ALA A 593 25.02 4.22 -25.52
CA ALA A 593 23.99 5.20 -25.21
C ALA A 593 23.60 5.20 -23.72
N ALA A 594 23.47 4.03 -23.09
CA ALA A 594 23.19 3.90 -21.66
C ALA A 594 24.34 4.47 -20.81
N ILE A 595 25.60 4.22 -21.19
CA ILE A 595 26.78 4.81 -20.54
C ILE A 595 26.75 6.34 -20.64
N ALA A 596 26.36 6.89 -21.79
CA ALA A 596 26.23 8.34 -21.96
C ALA A 596 25.16 8.93 -21.01
N LYS A 597 24.01 8.26 -20.88
CA LYS A 597 22.94 8.65 -19.95
C LYS A 597 23.39 8.61 -18.49
N LYS A 598 24.13 7.58 -18.09
CA LYS A 598 24.76 7.52 -16.77
C LYS A 598 25.67 8.71 -16.50
N GLY A 599 26.48 9.11 -17.49
CA GLY A 599 27.33 10.31 -17.37
C GLY A 599 26.53 11.61 -17.21
N GLU A 600 25.37 11.75 -17.87
CA GLU A 600 24.46 12.89 -17.68
C GLU A 600 23.87 12.91 -16.25
N MET A 601 23.44 11.75 -15.76
CA MET A 601 22.89 11.58 -14.41
C MET A 601 23.94 11.87 -13.33
N GLU A 602 25.17 11.38 -13.48
CA GLU A 602 26.28 11.68 -12.55
C GLU A 602 26.55 13.19 -12.47
N VAL A 603 26.48 13.93 -13.58
CA VAL A 603 26.64 15.39 -13.60
C VAL A 603 25.48 16.10 -12.90
N GLN A 604 24.24 15.65 -13.14
CA GLN A 604 23.06 16.18 -12.45
C GLN A 604 23.14 15.91 -10.94
N PHE A 605 23.60 14.72 -10.55
CA PHE A 605 23.77 14.39 -9.14
C PHE A 605 24.83 15.28 -8.46
N GLN A 606 25.96 15.54 -9.12
CA GLN A 606 26.95 16.51 -8.59
C GLN A 606 26.38 17.92 -8.43
N THR A 607 25.45 18.32 -9.31
CA THR A 607 24.74 19.60 -9.19
C THR A 607 23.85 19.62 -7.95
N ALA A 608 23.08 18.54 -7.73
CA ALA A 608 22.27 18.37 -6.53
C ALA A 608 23.12 18.35 -5.26
N MET A 609 24.21 17.57 -5.21
CA MET A 609 25.15 17.54 -4.08
C MET A 609 25.69 18.93 -3.75
N THR A 610 26.06 19.72 -4.76
CA THR A 610 26.54 21.08 -4.58
C THR A 610 25.43 22.01 -4.06
N ALA A 611 24.19 21.85 -4.53
CA ALA A 611 23.06 22.62 -4.06
C ALA A 611 22.73 22.30 -2.59
N VAL A 612 22.73 21.01 -2.21
CA VAL A 612 22.53 20.57 -0.82
C VAL A 612 23.63 21.12 0.10
N ALA A 613 24.90 21.05 -0.33
CA ALA A 613 26.01 21.61 0.45
C ALA A 613 25.96 23.15 0.59
N ALA A 614 25.16 23.84 -0.23
CA ALA A 614 25.03 25.30 -0.25
C ALA A 614 23.75 25.81 0.46
N ILE A 615 22.98 24.93 1.08
CA ILE A 615 21.77 25.33 1.82
C ILE A 615 22.16 26.19 3.02
N THR A 616 21.50 27.33 3.14
CA THR A 616 21.63 28.25 4.29
C THR A 616 20.29 28.66 4.89
N ASP A 617 19.19 28.39 4.19
CA ASP A 617 17.84 28.80 4.53
C ASP A 617 16.80 27.92 3.79
N GLN A 618 15.52 28.14 4.09
CA GLN A 618 14.44 27.37 3.46
C GLN A 618 14.41 27.49 1.93
N ALA A 619 14.63 28.68 1.38
CA ALA A 619 14.53 28.89 -0.08
C ALA A 619 15.66 28.17 -0.84
N SER A 620 16.87 28.16 -0.29
CA SER A 620 18.00 27.40 -0.83
C SER A 620 17.81 25.89 -0.67
N ALA A 621 17.16 25.44 0.40
CA ALA A 621 16.78 24.04 0.57
C ALA A 621 15.71 23.58 -0.44
N GLU A 622 14.67 24.38 -0.68
CA GLU A 622 13.66 24.12 -1.72
C GLU A 622 14.31 24.03 -3.11
N ALA A 623 15.27 24.90 -3.41
CA ALA A 623 16.03 24.85 -4.66
C ALA A 623 16.89 23.57 -4.75
N ALA A 624 17.54 23.17 -3.64
CA ALA A 624 18.33 21.94 -3.60
C ALA A 624 17.47 20.69 -3.77
N LEU A 625 16.30 20.63 -3.12
CA LEU A 625 15.33 19.54 -3.28
C LEU A 625 14.88 19.40 -4.74
N SER A 626 14.63 20.52 -5.42
CA SER A 626 14.30 20.50 -6.86
C SER A 626 15.44 19.93 -7.73
N GLU A 627 16.72 20.17 -7.38
CA GLU A 627 17.84 19.55 -8.09
C GLU A 627 18.00 18.04 -7.76
N VAL A 628 17.64 17.62 -6.54
CA VAL A 628 17.58 16.20 -6.15
C VAL A 628 16.48 15.47 -6.93
N GLU A 629 15.28 16.05 -7.05
CA GLU A 629 14.17 15.48 -7.86
C GLU A 629 14.55 15.31 -9.35
N LYS A 630 15.26 16.29 -9.93
CA LYS A 630 15.81 16.15 -11.29
C LYS A 630 16.82 15.01 -11.39
N THR A 631 17.60 14.78 -10.33
CA THR A 631 18.55 13.66 -10.27
C THR A 631 17.80 12.32 -10.22
N GLN A 632 16.74 12.22 -9.42
CA GLN A 632 15.87 11.03 -9.39
C GLN A 632 15.26 10.75 -10.77
N THR A 633 14.77 11.78 -11.46
CA THR A 633 14.27 11.64 -12.85
C THR A 633 15.36 11.12 -13.79
N SER A 634 16.57 11.69 -13.70
CA SER A 634 17.70 11.26 -14.53
C SER A 634 18.22 9.86 -14.20
N LEU A 635 18.06 9.41 -12.95
CA LEU A 635 18.34 8.04 -12.54
C LEU A 635 17.38 7.07 -13.24
N GLN A 636 16.08 7.35 -13.22
CA GLN A 636 15.08 6.51 -13.89
C GLN A 636 15.31 6.44 -15.41
N ASP A 637 15.63 7.57 -16.05
CA ASP A 637 16.03 7.60 -17.47
C ASP A 637 17.26 6.72 -17.75
N THR A 638 18.23 6.69 -16.81
CA THR A 638 19.44 5.87 -16.96
C THR A 638 19.14 4.38 -16.80
N ILE A 639 18.31 4.02 -15.82
CA ILE A 639 17.85 2.63 -15.62
C ILE A 639 17.14 2.13 -16.88
N ALA A 640 16.20 2.92 -17.42
CA ALA A 640 15.49 2.60 -18.67
C ALA A 640 16.46 2.41 -19.85
N ALA A 641 17.51 3.22 -19.96
CA ALA A 641 18.52 3.08 -21.01
C ALA A 641 19.33 1.76 -20.89
N TYR A 642 19.68 1.34 -19.67
CA TYR A 642 20.34 0.06 -19.45
C TYR A 642 19.42 -1.14 -19.68
N GLN A 643 18.13 -1.05 -19.33
CA GLN A 643 17.12 -2.06 -19.67
C GLN A 643 16.96 -2.22 -21.19
N ALA A 644 16.99 -1.10 -21.93
CA ALA A 644 17.00 -1.14 -23.40
C ALA A 644 18.25 -1.82 -23.95
N ALA A 645 19.43 -1.57 -23.36
CA ALA A 645 20.68 -2.24 -23.73
C ALA A 645 20.66 -3.75 -23.44
N GLU A 646 20.10 -4.16 -22.29
CA GLU A 646 19.89 -5.57 -21.95
C GLU A 646 18.98 -6.26 -22.98
N THR A 647 17.87 -5.62 -23.34
CA THR A 647 16.92 -6.12 -24.34
C THR A 647 17.58 -6.31 -25.70
N ALA A 648 18.37 -5.33 -26.15
CA ALA A 648 19.12 -5.44 -27.41
C ALA A 648 20.16 -6.59 -27.38
N ALA A 649 20.83 -6.80 -26.24
CA ALA A 649 21.78 -7.88 -26.06
C ALA A 649 21.11 -9.27 -26.03
N LYS A 650 19.91 -9.40 -25.44
CA LYS A 650 19.09 -10.63 -25.51
C LYS A 650 18.65 -10.95 -26.94
N ALA A 651 18.22 -9.95 -27.71
CA ALA A 651 17.89 -10.14 -29.12
C ALA A 651 19.12 -10.60 -29.93
N SER A 652 20.29 -10.03 -29.66
CA SER A 652 21.57 -10.47 -30.26
C SER A 652 21.90 -11.93 -29.92
N LEU A 653 21.69 -12.34 -28.66
CA LEU A 653 21.90 -13.72 -28.22
C LEU A 653 20.97 -14.71 -28.95
N GLU A 654 19.69 -14.37 -29.10
CA GLU A 654 18.71 -15.21 -29.81
C GLU A 654 19.11 -15.41 -31.27
N LEU A 655 19.51 -14.34 -31.96
CA LEU A 655 19.98 -14.41 -33.34
C LEU A 655 21.30 -15.19 -33.48
N ALA A 656 22.23 -15.04 -32.52
CA ALA A 656 23.46 -15.81 -32.50
C ALA A 656 23.21 -17.32 -32.29
N ASN A 657 22.25 -17.69 -31.44
CA ASN A 657 21.80 -19.08 -31.25
C ASN A 657 21.12 -19.65 -32.51
N THR A 658 20.29 -18.84 -33.17
CA THR A 658 19.66 -19.20 -34.45
C THR A 658 20.71 -19.45 -35.52
N TYR A 659 21.70 -18.55 -35.65
CA TYR A 659 22.84 -18.73 -36.56
C TYR A 659 23.62 -20.01 -36.24
N LYS A 660 23.94 -20.27 -34.96
CA LYS A 660 24.62 -21.50 -34.54
C LYS A 660 23.86 -22.76 -34.95
N THR A 661 22.55 -22.77 -34.74
CA THR A 661 21.67 -23.91 -35.07
C THR A 661 21.66 -24.18 -36.58
N ILE A 662 21.52 -23.13 -37.39
CA ILE A 662 21.55 -23.25 -38.86
C ILE A 662 22.95 -23.70 -39.33
N ALA A 663 24.03 -23.13 -38.78
CA ALA A 663 25.39 -23.54 -39.10
C ALA A 663 25.64 -25.02 -38.79
N GLN A 664 25.16 -25.52 -37.65
CA GLN A 664 25.24 -26.94 -37.29
C GLN A 664 24.46 -27.83 -38.26
N ASN A 665 23.23 -27.44 -38.61
CA ASN A 665 22.39 -28.18 -39.57
C ASN A 665 23.03 -28.25 -40.97
N GLU A 666 23.75 -27.19 -41.37
CA GLU A 666 24.46 -27.12 -42.65
C GLU A 666 25.91 -27.65 -42.59
N ASN A 667 26.39 -28.16 -41.44
CA ASN A 667 27.78 -28.57 -41.20
C ASN A 667 28.82 -27.47 -41.50
N ALA A 668 28.48 -26.21 -41.23
CA ALA A 668 29.37 -25.06 -41.26
C ALA A 668 30.09 -24.84 -39.91
N SER A 669 31.11 -23.97 -39.87
CA SER A 669 31.76 -23.60 -38.60
C SER A 669 30.82 -22.78 -37.71
N THR A 670 30.84 -23.05 -36.40
CA THR A 670 30.09 -22.30 -35.38
C THR A 670 30.92 -21.22 -34.68
N ASP A 671 32.22 -21.10 -34.97
CA ASP A 671 33.15 -20.26 -34.19
C ASP A 671 32.69 -18.80 -34.08
N ALA A 672 32.15 -18.24 -35.18
CA ALA A 672 31.62 -16.88 -35.19
C ALA A 672 30.32 -16.74 -34.38
N ALA A 673 29.46 -17.76 -34.40
CA ALA A 673 28.24 -17.78 -33.61
C ALA A 673 28.57 -17.90 -32.12
N ASP A 674 29.53 -18.77 -31.77
CA ASP A 674 30.02 -18.95 -30.40
C ASP A 674 30.65 -17.67 -29.84
N LEU A 675 31.38 -16.90 -30.67
CA LEU A 675 31.88 -15.59 -30.28
C LEU A 675 30.74 -14.59 -30.02
N ALA A 676 29.76 -14.49 -30.93
CA ALA A 676 28.62 -13.59 -30.76
C ALA A 676 27.76 -13.94 -29.54
N ILE A 677 27.59 -15.24 -29.24
CA ILE A 677 26.92 -15.73 -28.02
C ILE A 677 27.68 -15.26 -26.77
N ASN A 678 29.01 -15.42 -26.74
CA ASN A 678 29.80 -15.01 -25.59
C ASN A 678 29.75 -13.48 -25.37
N GLU A 679 29.91 -12.69 -26.43
CA GLU A 679 29.84 -11.23 -26.35
C GLU A 679 28.43 -10.74 -25.94
N SER A 680 27.37 -11.37 -26.45
CA SER A 680 25.98 -11.03 -26.05
C SER A 680 25.72 -11.33 -24.58
N ASN A 681 26.20 -12.47 -24.06
CA ASN A 681 26.09 -12.81 -22.63
C ASN A 681 26.87 -11.85 -21.73
N GLU A 682 28.03 -11.38 -22.17
CA GLU A 682 28.81 -10.37 -21.45
C GLU A 682 28.03 -9.04 -21.37
N LEU A 683 27.46 -8.58 -22.47
CA LEU A 683 26.63 -7.37 -22.51
C LEU A 683 25.40 -7.47 -21.60
N ILE A 684 24.71 -8.61 -21.58
CA ILE A 684 23.56 -8.85 -20.67
C ILE A 684 24.02 -8.76 -19.21
N SER A 685 25.12 -9.43 -18.88
CA SER A 685 25.63 -9.49 -17.50
C SER A 685 26.05 -8.10 -17.00
N GLU A 686 26.71 -7.31 -17.85
CA GLU A 686 27.12 -5.95 -17.51
C GLU A 686 25.93 -5.00 -17.34
N ALA A 687 24.91 -5.10 -18.19
CA ALA A 687 23.69 -4.29 -18.07
C ALA A 687 22.94 -4.59 -16.76
N LEU A 688 22.76 -5.87 -16.42
CA LEU A 688 22.09 -6.29 -15.19
C LEU A 688 22.84 -5.85 -13.92
N LEU A 689 24.16 -5.98 -13.91
CA LEU A 689 24.98 -5.52 -12.78
C LEU A 689 24.82 -4.01 -12.57
N GLU A 690 24.79 -3.23 -13.64
CA GLU A 690 24.65 -1.79 -13.55
C GLU A 690 23.25 -1.36 -13.11
N ILE A 691 22.19 -2.00 -13.62
CA ILE A 691 20.81 -1.77 -13.15
C ILE A 691 20.71 -2.01 -11.64
N SER A 692 21.28 -3.10 -11.14
CA SER A 692 21.29 -3.42 -9.70
C SER A 692 22.03 -2.37 -8.87
N VAL A 693 23.14 -1.82 -9.36
CA VAL A 693 23.87 -0.74 -8.67
C VAL A 693 23.05 0.55 -8.63
N LEU A 694 22.40 0.88 -9.75
CA LEU A 694 21.57 2.09 -9.88
C LEU A 694 20.34 2.04 -8.96
N GLN A 695 19.61 0.92 -8.95
CA GLN A 695 18.41 0.70 -8.14
C GLN A 695 18.72 0.53 -6.65
N GLY A 696 19.90 0.01 -6.30
CA GLY A 696 20.33 -0.14 -4.90
C GLY A 696 21.09 1.08 -4.40
N ASN A 697 22.40 1.07 -4.60
CA ASN A 697 23.31 2.01 -3.96
C ASN A 697 23.08 3.46 -4.42
N THR A 698 22.83 3.70 -5.72
CA THR A 698 22.68 5.07 -6.23
C THR A 698 21.36 5.69 -5.79
N ALA A 699 20.25 4.93 -5.83
CA ALA A 699 18.95 5.39 -5.35
C ALA A 699 19.01 5.77 -3.85
N LEU A 700 19.55 4.89 -3.00
CA LEU A 700 19.75 5.16 -1.57
C LEU A 700 20.59 6.40 -1.33
N GLN A 701 21.68 6.57 -2.09
CA GLN A 701 22.53 7.74 -1.93
C GLN A 701 21.79 9.05 -2.30
N ILE A 702 20.98 9.05 -3.37
CA ILE A 702 20.17 10.21 -3.75
C ILE A 702 19.13 10.53 -2.66
N GLU A 703 18.54 9.49 -2.07
CA GLU A 703 17.59 9.64 -0.97
C GLU A 703 18.24 10.22 0.29
N ASP A 704 19.46 9.79 0.67
CA ASP A 704 20.22 10.41 1.76
C ASP A 704 20.41 11.92 1.54
N TYR A 705 20.64 12.36 0.30
CA TYR A 705 20.72 13.78 -0.05
C TYR A 705 19.36 14.49 0.04
N ARG A 706 18.27 13.82 -0.33
CA ARG A 706 16.91 14.36 -0.17
C ARG A 706 16.59 14.59 1.31
N ILE A 707 16.81 13.59 2.15
CA ILE A 707 16.58 13.66 3.60
C ILE A 707 17.50 14.71 4.23
N THR A 708 18.78 14.78 3.84
CA THR A 708 19.69 15.83 4.30
C THR A 708 19.18 17.22 3.93
N ALA A 709 18.69 17.42 2.70
CA ALA A 709 18.13 18.70 2.28
C ALA A 709 16.88 19.09 3.07
N LEU A 710 16.00 18.13 3.39
CA LEU A 710 14.85 18.32 4.28
C LEU A 710 15.27 18.74 5.69
N ALA A 711 16.26 18.06 6.26
CA ALA A 711 16.81 18.41 7.56
C ALA A 711 17.42 19.81 7.58
N MET A 712 18.05 20.22 6.48
CA MET A 712 18.73 21.51 6.39
C MET A 712 17.80 22.69 6.07
N GLN A 713 16.49 22.48 5.85
CA GLN A 713 15.52 23.53 5.51
C GLN A 713 15.46 24.71 6.49
N GLY A 714 15.69 24.46 7.79
CA GLY A 714 15.65 25.46 8.87
C GLY A 714 17.01 25.71 9.47
N THR A 715 18.07 25.48 8.70
CA THR A 715 19.46 25.75 9.12
C THR A 715 19.63 27.19 9.62
N ASP A 716 18.91 28.15 9.06
CA ASP A 716 18.90 29.55 9.48
C ASP A 716 18.24 29.79 10.84
N LYS A 717 17.34 28.89 11.27
CA LYS A 717 16.72 28.88 12.60
C LYS A 717 17.67 28.27 13.62
N LEU A 718 18.29 27.12 13.29
CA LEU A 718 19.20 26.40 14.19
C LEU A 718 20.36 27.25 14.69
N VAL A 719 20.95 28.10 13.83
CA VAL A 719 22.04 29.02 14.23
C VAL A 719 21.61 30.22 15.10
N LYS A 720 20.35 30.28 15.52
CA LYS A 720 19.81 31.38 16.35
C LYS A 720 19.02 30.91 17.58
N ILE A 721 18.92 29.59 17.82
CA ILE A 721 18.16 29.07 18.95
C ILE A 721 18.97 29.24 20.22
N SER A 722 18.42 29.99 21.18
CA SER A 722 18.96 30.07 22.52
C SER A 722 18.05 29.35 23.49
N PHE A 723 18.62 28.43 24.26
CA PHE A 723 17.94 27.83 25.40
C PHE A 723 17.99 28.81 26.57
N VAL A 724 17.30 28.48 27.66
CA VAL A 724 17.45 29.20 28.92
C VAL A 724 18.94 29.34 29.21
N THR A 725 19.43 30.58 29.31
CA THR A 725 20.85 30.85 29.58
C THR A 725 21.22 30.18 30.89
N ARG A 726 22.44 29.61 31.00
CA ARG A 726 22.90 28.99 32.27
C ARG A 726 22.67 29.93 33.44
N GLU A 727 22.99 31.21 33.30
CA GLU A 727 22.82 32.18 34.38
C GLU A 727 21.34 32.45 34.71
N GLY A 728 20.44 32.37 33.72
CA GLY A 728 19.00 32.46 33.92
C GLY A 728 18.40 31.20 34.57
N ALA A 729 18.90 30.02 34.18
CA ALA A 729 18.59 28.74 34.82
C ALA A 729 19.13 28.73 36.25
N ASP A 730 20.38 29.11 36.46
CA ASP A 730 21.05 29.25 37.76
C ASP A 730 20.29 30.25 38.62
N ALA A 731 19.86 31.41 38.09
CA ALA A 731 19.03 32.35 38.85
C ALA A 731 17.71 31.73 39.31
N THR A 732 17.02 31.00 38.43
CA THR A 732 15.74 30.33 38.74
C THR A 732 15.93 29.16 39.72
N PHE A 733 16.99 28.37 39.55
CA PHE A 733 17.38 27.27 40.41
C PHE A 733 17.82 27.78 41.79
N ASN A 734 18.71 28.77 41.83
CA ASN A 734 19.14 29.45 43.06
C ASN A 734 17.95 30.05 43.81
N ALA A 735 16.94 30.59 43.12
CA ALA A 735 15.72 31.04 43.78
C ALA A 735 14.98 29.88 44.49
N GLY A 736 14.91 28.71 43.85
CA GLY A 736 14.41 27.48 44.46
C GLY A 736 15.26 27.01 45.64
N GLU A 737 16.59 27.03 45.52
CA GLU A 737 17.51 26.69 46.61
C GLU A 737 17.44 27.68 47.77
N VAL A 738 17.30 28.98 47.52
CA VAL A 738 17.13 30.00 48.56
C VAL A 738 15.81 29.76 49.30
N ILE A 739 14.72 29.47 48.59
CA ILE A 739 13.46 29.09 49.24
C ILE A 739 13.66 27.82 50.07
N TYR A 740 14.27 26.78 49.50
CA TYR A 740 14.50 25.50 50.18
C TYR A 740 15.39 25.65 51.41
N ASP A 741 16.50 26.38 51.32
CA ASP A 741 17.46 26.63 52.40
C ASP A 741 16.80 27.45 53.52
N VAL A 742 15.98 28.46 53.19
CA VAL A 742 15.20 29.18 54.18
C VAL A 742 14.14 28.29 54.82
N MET A 743 13.45 27.45 54.05
CA MET A 743 12.49 26.49 54.60
C MET A 743 13.17 25.45 55.49
N LYS A 744 14.37 25.00 55.13
CA LYS A 744 15.20 24.10 55.93
C LYS A 744 15.72 24.76 57.21
N ASP A 745 16.18 26.00 57.14
CA ASP A 745 16.53 26.80 58.31
C ASP A 745 15.34 26.94 59.26
N ILE A 746 14.14 27.19 58.72
CA ILE A 746 12.89 27.23 59.48
C ILE A 746 12.59 25.87 60.12
N TRP A 747 12.75 24.76 59.37
CA TRP A 747 12.58 23.39 59.87
C TRP A 747 13.55 23.05 61.01
N ASP A 748 14.84 23.35 60.83
CA ASP A 748 15.92 23.03 61.76
C ASP A 748 15.91 23.94 62.99
N SER A 749 15.50 25.21 62.81
CA SER A 749 15.41 26.20 63.90
C SER A 749 14.22 25.96 64.83
N GLY A 750 13.21 25.18 64.41
CA GLY A 750 12.04 24.85 65.22
C GLY A 750 11.27 26.08 65.67
N LEU A 751 10.84 26.91 64.72
CA LEU A 751 10.18 28.18 65.00
C LEU A 751 8.80 27.99 65.65
N ASP A 752 8.52 28.76 66.71
CA ASP A 752 7.18 28.87 67.32
C ASP A 752 6.24 29.71 66.42
N SER A 753 4.94 29.81 66.74
CA SER A 753 3.96 30.58 65.94
C SER A 753 4.28 32.10 65.85
N GLY A 754 4.00 32.73 64.70
CA GLY A 754 4.19 34.16 64.43
C GLY A 754 5.02 34.47 63.18
N GLU A 755 5.29 35.77 62.98
CA GLU A 755 6.21 36.28 61.95
C GLU A 755 7.67 36.19 62.42
N HIS A 756 8.52 35.67 61.55
CA HIS A 756 9.96 35.51 61.76
C HIS A 756 10.71 36.16 60.62
N SER A 757 11.93 36.59 60.88
CA SER A 757 12.78 37.18 59.85
C SER A 757 14.22 36.78 60.09
N GLY A 758 14.95 36.51 59.01
CA GLY A 758 16.33 36.08 59.08
C GLY A 758 17.09 36.36 57.79
N THR A 759 18.23 35.71 57.69
CA THR A 759 19.09 35.70 56.50
C THR A 759 19.24 34.24 56.10
N ALA A 760 19.11 33.95 54.80
CA ALA A 760 19.24 32.58 54.30
C ALA A 760 20.66 32.04 54.63
N PRO A 761 20.80 30.91 55.35
CA PRO A 761 22.10 30.43 55.82
C PRO A 761 23.15 30.20 54.73
N GLY A 762 22.75 29.70 53.56
CA GLY A 762 23.58 29.47 52.39
C GLY A 762 23.73 30.69 51.47
N PHE A 763 22.84 31.69 51.62
CA PHE A 763 22.71 32.84 50.72
C PHE A 763 22.62 34.16 51.52
N PRO A 764 23.74 34.63 52.10
CA PRO A 764 23.75 35.71 53.08
C PRO A 764 23.24 37.07 52.58
N GLU A 765 23.24 37.27 51.26
CA GLU A 765 22.70 38.43 50.56
C GLU A 765 21.17 38.46 50.54
N TRP A 766 20.49 37.35 50.83
CA TRP A 766 19.04 37.24 50.88
C TRP A 766 18.49 37.36 52.29
N LYS A 767 17.58 38.31 52.49
CA LYS A 767 16.80 38.44 53.72
C LYS A 767 15.43 37.84 53.52
N TYR A 768 14.96 37.11 54.54
CA TYR A 768 13.65 36.51 54.53
C TYR A 768 12.75 37.06 55.62
N SER A 769 11.45 37.08 55.34
CA SER A 769 10.38 37.15 56.34
C SER A 769 9.40 36.02 56.10
N TYR A 770 9.05 35.29 57.15
CA TYR A 770 8.21 34.10 57.10
C TYR A 770 7.14 34.13 58.20
N ASP A 771 5.88 33.90 57.84
CA ASP A 771 4.78 33.75 58.81
C ASP A 771 4.39 32.28 58.93
N THR A 772 4.66 31.68 60.09
CA THR A 772 4.31 30.28 60.42
C THR A 772 2.79 30.01 60.43
N ASN A 773 1.93 31.03 60.46
CA ASN A 773 0.47 30.85 60.42
C ASN A 773 -0.11 30.86 59.01
N THR A 774 0.52 31.59 58.09
CA THR A 774 0.03 31.75 56.70
C THR A 774 0.98 31.13 55.68
N TYR A 775 2.15 30.67 56.11
CA TYR A 775 3.26 30.16 55.30
C TYR A 775 3.70 31.12 54.20
N ALA A 776 3.43 32.42 54.38
CA ALA A 776 3.87 33.46 53.47
C ALA A 776 5.35 33.74 53.70
N LEU A 777 6.15 33.63 52.64
CA LEU A 777 7.59 33.86 52.61
C LEU A 777 7.87 35.02 51.64
N ASN A 778 8.53 36.07 52.12
CA ASN A 778 9.09 37.11 51.25
C ASN A 778 10.61 37.10 51.38
N LEU A 779 11.28 37.06 50.23
CA LEU A 779 12.72 37.13 50.09
C LEU A 779 13.08 38.40 49.31
N GLU A 780 14.03 39.16 49.83
CA GLU A 780 14.55 40.39 49.21
C GLU A 780 16.07 40.33 49.22
N ASN A 781 16.67 40.46 48.03
CA ASN A 781 18.12 40.53 47.91
C ASN A 781 18.58 41.92 48.38
N THR A 782 19.69 41.96 49.13
CA THR A 782 20.21 43.20 49.71
C THR A 782 21.18 43.95 48.81
N GLU A 783 21.61 43.34 47.70
CA GLU A 783 22.60 43.87 46.77
C GLU A 783 21.99 44.33 45.42
N GLY A 784 20.75 43.94 45.12
CA GLY A 784 20.01 44.34 43.91
C GLY A 784 18.49 44.55 44.12
N ASP A 785 17.73 44.53 43.01
CA ASP A 785 16.27 44.73 43.00
C ASP A 785 15.50 43.38 43.00
N GLU A 786 16.20 42.25 43.22
CA GLU A 786 15.61 40.92 43.17
C GLU A 786 14.66 40.66 44.36
N LYS A 787 13.52 40.06 44.05
CA LYS A 787 12.48 39.78 45.03
C LYS A 787 11.73 38.49 44.68
N ILE A 788 11.53 37.65 45.68
CA ILE A 788 10.69 36.44 45.58
C ILE A 788 9.60 36.52 46.64
N VAL A 789 8.36 36.24 46.23
CA VAL A 789 7.21 36.10 47.11
C VAL A 789 6.67 34.69 46.94
N ALA A 790 6.66 33.91 48.01
CA ALA A 790 6.15 32.55 48.05
C ALA A 790 5.04 32.40 49.10
N ASN A 791 4.10 31.49 48.86
CA ASN A 791 3.06 31.10 49.81
C ASN A 791 2.98 29.57 49.87
N GLY A 792 2.90 29.03 51.08
CA GLY A 792 2.81 27.60 51.33
C GLY A 792 1.44 27.12 51.85
N GLN A 793 1.21 25.82 51.76
CA GLN A 793 0.18 25.11 52.53
C GLN A 793 0.55 23.64 52.77
N VAL A 794 -0.11 23.04 53.76
CA VAL A 794 -0.02 21.61 54.06
C VAL A 794 -1.37 20.95 53.82
N ASN A 795 -1.37 19.94 52.97
CA ASN A 795 -2.50 19.05 52.78
C ASN A 795 -2.25 17.76 53.57
N SER A 796 -2.86 17.65 54.76
CA SER A 796 -2.66 16.52 55.67
C SER A 796 -3.36 15.24 55.20
N GLY A 797 -2.64 14.11 55.18
CA GLY A 797 -3.17 12.81 54.78
C GLY A 797 -2.32 11.64 55.27
N ALA A 798 -2.55 10.45 54.71
CA ALA A 798 -1.63 9.31 54.87
C ALA A 798 -0.37 9.48 54.02
N GLN A 799 -0.49 10.22 52.91
CA GLN A 799 0.59 10.82 52.15
C GLN A 799 0.32 12.32 52.18
N SER A 800 0.88 13.01 53.16
CA SER A 800 0.74 14.46 53.24
C SER A 800 1.53 15.14 52.12
N LYS A 801 1.07 16.32 51.71
CA LYS A 801 1.75 17.13 50.69
C LYS A 801 2.05 18.52 51.24
N ILE A 802 3.27 18.99 51.01
CA ILE A 802 3.63 20.39 51.20
C ILE A 802 3.60 21.05 49.83
N ILE A 803 2.83 22.11 49.69
CA ILE A 803 2.61 22.79 48.41
C ILE A 803 3.06 24.24 48.58
N PHE A 804 3.96 24.69 47.72
CA PHE A 804 4.35 26.09 47.63
C PHE A 804 4.00 26.65 46.25
N THR A 805 3.67 27.93 46.21
CA THR A 805 3.59 28.72 44.98
C THR A 805 4.41 29.99 45.14
N TRP A 806 5.05 30.47 44.06
CA TRP A 806 5.86 31.69 44.11
C TRP A 806 5.77 32.53 42.84
N SER A 807 6.22 33.76 42.97
CA SER A 807 6.49 34.68 41.87
C SER A 807 7.63 35.59 42.27
N GLY A 808 8.37 36.10 41.29
CA GLY A 808 9.52 36.94 41.59
C GLY A 808 10.17 37.54 40.37
N ASN A 809 10.95 38.58 40.63
CA ASN A 809 11.86 39.15 39.64
C ASN A 809 13.28 38.84 40.11
N LEU A 810 14.04 38.17 39.25
CA LEU A 810 15.43 37.80 39.49
C LEU A 810 16.31 38.48 38.45
N VAL A 811 17.57 38.68 38.79
CA VAL A 811 18.58 39.22 37.89
C VAL A 811 19.72 38.20 37.85
N ALA A 812 20.04 37.72 36.65
CA ALA A 812 21.21 36.88 36.42
C ALA A 812 22.49 37.73 36.50
N ASP A 813 23.66 37.10 36.69
CA ASP A 813 24.95 37.80 36.82
C ASP A 813 25.31 38.67 35.59
N SER A 814 24.84 38.29 34.39
CA SER A 814 24.91 39.11 33.16
C SER A 814 24.04 40.36 33.15
N GLY A 815 23.13 40.51 34.11
CA GLY A 815 22.13 41.58 34.18
C GLY A 815 20.80 41.25 33.50
N GLN A 816 20.62 40.03 32.96
CA GLN A 816 19.36 39.57 32.38
C GLN A 816 18.27 39.48 33.46
N LYS A 817 17.07 39.99 33.16
CA LYS A 817 15.91 39.91 34.06
C LYS A 817 15.08 38.68 33.78
N VAL A 818 14.78 37.93 34.84
CA VAL A 818 13.90 36.75 34.84
C VAL A 818 12.65 37.06 35.65
N GLU A 819 11.49 36.97 35.01
CA GLU A 819 10.20 37.08 35.68
C GLU A 819 9.59 35.69 35.85
N ILE A 820 9.36 35.30 37.10
CA ILE A 820 8.60 34.10 37.45
C ILE A 820 7.16 34.51 37.71
N GLN A 821 6.24 34.01 36.89
CA GLN A 821 4.86 34.47 36.85
C GLN A 821 3.90 33.66 37.73
N SER A 822 2.81 34.35 38.11
CA SER A 822 1.55 33.83 38.67
C SER A 822 1.65 32.96 39.95
N PRO A 823 1.49 33.54 41.16
CA PRO A 823 1.28 32.74 42.36
C PRO A 823 -0.21 32.40 42.54
N ASP A 824 -0.62 31.14 42.29
CA ASP A 824 -1.97 30.64 42.60
C ASP A 824 -1.91 29.29 43.32
N LEU A 825 -2.15 29.34 44.63
CA LEU A 825 -2.09 28.17 45.51
C LEU A 825 -3.19 27.14 45.19
N ALA A 826 -4.37 27.60 44.76
CA ALA A 826 -5.48 26.70 44.41
C ALA A 826 -5.19 25.93 43.12
N GLU A 827 -4.46 26.56 42.19
CA GLU A 827 -3.99 25.91 40.98
C GLU A 827 -2.89 24.88 41.26
N CYS A 828 -1.91 25.23 42.10
CA CYS A 828 -0.90 24.28 42.56
C CYS A 828 -1.50 23.12 43.35
N GLU A 829 -2.60 23.32 44.09
CA GLU A 829 -3.33 22.24 44.76
C GLU A 829 -3.96 21.26 43.76
N ARG A 830 -4.62 21.78 42.73
CA ARG A 830 -5.21 20.96 41.66
C ARG A 830 -4.14 20.16 40.93
N TRP A 831 -2.96 20.74 40.70
CA TRP A 831 -1.83 20.05 40.10
C TRP A 831 -1.19 19.03 41.04
N ALA A 832 -1.09 19.33 42.34
CA ALA A 832 -0.55 18.41 43.34
C ALA A 832 -1.35 17.10 43.47
N ILE A 833 -2.64 17.12 43.15
CA ILE A 833 -3.50 15.92 43.11
C ILE A 833 -3.70 15.35 41.70
N ASP A 834 -2.88 15.79 40.74
CA ASP A 834 -2.90 15.35 39.34
C ASP A 834 -4.29 15.54 38.67
N SER A 835 -5.03 16.59 39.06
CA SER A 835 -6.33 16.94 38.46
C SER A 835 -6.23 17.87 37.24
N ILE A 836 -5.02 18.39 36.99
CA ILE A 836 -4.62 19.16 35.81
C ILE A 836 -3.18 18.76 35.46
N ASP A 837 -2.83 18.82 34.18
CA ASP A 837 -1.49 18.44 33.70
C ASP A 837 -0.48 19.60 33.80
N MET A 838 -0.91 20.83 33.47
CA MET A 838 -0.09 22.04 33.55
C MET A 838 -0.79 23.12 34.41
N PRO A 839 -0.18 23.57 35.50
CA PRO A 839 -0.69 24.70 36.28
C PRO A 839 -0.30 26.03 35.61
N ASN A 840 -1.20 27.01 35.62
CA ASN A 840 -0.92 28.40 35.25
C ASN A 840 -0.29 29.21 36.41
N ALA A 841 0.47 28.53 37.27
CA ALA A 841 1.17 29.09 38.40
C ALA A 841 2.50 28.35 38.64
N SER A 842 3.49 29.05 39.19
CA SER A 842 4.74 28.39 39.61
C SER A 842 4.51 27.66 40.93
N CYS A 843 4.82 26.35 40.96
CA CYS A 843 4.42 25.39 41.98
C CYS A 843 5.56 24.45 42.39
N LEU A 844 5.64 24.10 43.69
CA LEU A 844 6.49 23.04 44.24
C LEU A 844 5.62 22.15 45.11
N VAL A 845 5.68 20.84 44.89
CA VAL A 845 4.95 19.84 45.65
C VAL A 845 5.93 18.81 46.18
N LEU A 846 6.03 18.73 47.50
CA LEU A 846 6.79 17.68 48.20
C LEU A 846 5.81 16.67 48.78
N ASN A 847 5.95 15.40 48.39
CA ASN A 847 5.17 14.30 48.93
C ASN A 847 5.90 13.73 50.15
N VAL A 848 5.23 13.76 51.29
CA VAL A 848 5.77 13.33 52.59
C VAL A 848 5.12 12.01 52.99
N ASP A 849 5.95 11.02 53.28
CA ASP A 849 5.52 9.68 53.69
C ASP A 849 5.12 9.67 55.17
N GLY A 850 3.97 10.26 55.44
CA GLY A 850 3.43 10.39 56.79
C GLY A 850 2.30 11.40 56.88
N SER A 851 1.83 11.63 58.11
CA SER A 851 0.75 12.58 58.38
C SER A 851 1.28 13.79 59.15
N ILE A 852 1.60 14.85 58.41
CA ILE A 852 2.00 16.16 58.95
C ILE A 852 0.79 17.10 59.06
N GLN A 853 0.75 17.95 60.10
CA GLN A 853 -0.26 18.99 60.31
C GLN A 853 0.26 20.38 60.01
N SER A 854 1.56 20.60 60.15
CA SER A 854 2.25 21.83 59.72
C SER A 854 3.52 21.52 58.94
N VAL A 855 4.09 22.53 58.30
CA VAL A 855 5.32 22.40 57.48
C VAL A 855 6.49 21.92 58.35
N GLU A 856 6.52 22.31 59.62
CA GLU A 856 7.55 21.97 60.60
C GLU A 856 7.51 20.51 61.06
N ASP A 857 6.37 19.83 60.94
CA ASP A 857 6.24 18.40 61.28
C ASP A 857 7.01 17.50 60.27
N ALA A 858 7.36 18.03 59.10
CA ALA A 858 8.01 17.26 58.02
C ALA A 858 9.40 16.73 58.37
N ARG A 859 10.08 17.31 59.36
CA ARG A 859 11.42 16.88 59.82
C ARG A 859 11.50 15.43 60.29
N ASP A 860 10.37 14.87 60.71
CA ASP A 860 10.26 13.54 61.30
C ASP A 860 9.80 12.47 60.28
N PHE A 861 9.72 12.82 58.99
CA PHE A 861 9.21 11.97 57.90
C PHE A 861 10.08 12.02 56.64
N ASP A 862 10.00 10.96 55.84
CA ASP A 862 10.73 10.81 54.57
C ASP A 862 9.98 11.51 53.43
N ILE A 863 10.71 12.09 52.46
CA ILE A 863 10.15 12.67 51.25
C ILE A 863 10.27 11.66 50.12
N SER A 864 9.14 11.21 49.56
CA SER A 864 9.14 10.18 48.51
C SER A 864 9.24 10.74 47.09
N ARG A 865 8.80 11.98 46.87
CA ARG A 865 8.72 12.58 45.52
C ARG A 865 8.60 14.10 45.56
N GLY A 866 9.35 14.78 44.70
CA GLY A 866 9.25 16.22 44.46
C GLY A 866 8.75 16.53 43.05
N LYS A 867 7.78 17.44 42.90
CA LYS A 867 7.36 17.99 41.60
C LYS A 867 7.53 19.50 41.61
N THR A 868 8.12 20.06 40.57
CA THR A 868 8.25 21.51 40.37
C THR A 868 7.68 21.91 39.01
N PHE A 869 7.06 23.07 38.95
CA PHE A 869 6.60 23.69 37.73
C PHE A 869 6.82 25.20 37.84
N ASN A 870 7.44 25.81 36.85
CA ASN A 870 7.77 27.24 36.82
C ASN A 870 7.33 27.84 35.50
N LEU A 871 6.58 28.94 35.56
CA LEU A 871 6.32 29.78 34.40
C LEU A 871 7.39 30.88 34.36
N VAL A 872 8.19 30.90 33.29
CA VAL A 872 9.37 31.77 33.21
C VAL A 872 9.32 32.63 31.94
N GLU A 873 9.51 33.93 32.12
CA GLU A 873 9.69 34.90 31.04
C GLU A 873 11.00 35.67 31.23
N PHE A 874 11.85 35.71 30.21
CA PHE A 874 13.08 36.50 30.20
C PHE A 874 12.84 37.85 29.52
N VAL A 875 12.96 38.95 30.27
CA VAL A 875 12.42 40.28 29.88
C VAL A 875 13.45 41.19 29.20
N ASP A 876 14.75 41.00 29.45
CA ASP A 876 15.83 41.96 29.13
C ASP A 876 17.16 41.26 28.78
N GLY A 877 17.09 40.13 28.05
CA GLY A 877 18.28 39.37 27.62
C GLY A 877 18.64 39.60 26.15
N GLN A 878 19.85 39.19 25.74
CA GLN A 878 20.20 39.08 24.31
C GLN A 878 19.25 38.13 23.57
N TYR A 879 18.61 37.20 24.29
CA TYR A 879 17.69 36.19 23.78
C TYR A 879 16.41 36.22 24.63
N GLY A 880 15.24 36.32 23.99
CA GLY A 880 13.93 36.33 24.66
C GLY A 880 13.33 34.93 24.68
N PHE A 881 13.05 34.40 25.88
CA PHE A 881 12.36 33.12 26.06
C PHE A 881 11.09 33.31 26.90
N SER A 882 10.00 32.69 26.47
CA SER A 882 8.75 32.60 27.23
C SER A 882 8.27 31.15 27.20
N GLY A 883 8.08 30.56 28.38
CA GLY A 883 7.69 29.16 28.46
C GLY A 883 7.53 28.66 29.89
N TYR A 884 7.60 27.34 30.03
CA TYR A 884 7.54 26.69 31.31
C TYR A 884 8.67 25.67 31.48
N PHE A 885 9.04 25.50 32.73
CA PHE A 885 9.96 24.48 33.20
C PHE A 885 9.20 23.55 34.15
N HIS A 886 9.27 22.26 33.91
CA HIS A 886 8.71 21.24 34.76
C HIS A 886 9.81 20.28 35.19
N SER A 887 9.81 19.87 36.45
CA SER A 887 10.68 18.79 36.90
C SER A 887 9.98 17.85 37.88
N GLU A 888 10.30 16.57 37.78
CA GLU A 888 9.90 15.54 38.73
C GLU A 888 11.14 14.81 39.24
N LEU A 889 11.29 14.74 40.56
CA LEU A 889 12.39 14.08 41.25
C LEU A 889 11.86 12.89 42.05
N THR A 890 12.52 11.75 41.86
CA THR A 890 12.30 10.51 42.61
C THR A 890 13.65 9.89 42.96
N ALA A 891 13.67 8.90 43.86
CA ALA A 891 14.87 8.14 44.15
C ALA A 891 14.60 6.65 44.16
N VAL A 892 15.62 5.85 43.85
CA VAL A 892 15.61 4.40 43.94
C VAL A 892 16.83 3.88 44.70
N ASP A 893 16.71 2.74 45.35
CA ASP A 893 17.87 2.03 45.92
C ASP A 893 18.73 1.38 44.81
N GLN A 894 19.90 0.85 45.17
CA GLN A 894 20.79 0.11 44.26
C GLN A 894 20.14 -1.14 43.60
N GLN A 895 18.95 -1.56 44.02
CA GLN A 895 18.17 -2.66 43.45
C GLN A 895 17.00 -2.17 42.58
N GLY A 896 16.83 -0.85 42.42
CA GLY A 896 15.77 -0.24 41.64
C GLY A 896 14.42 -0.10 42.38
N ASN A 897 14.37 -0.29 43.69
CA ASN A 897 13.14 -0.07 44.47
C ASN A 897 13.02 1.41 44.88
N PRO A 898 11.82 2.00 45.00
CA PRO A 898 11.65 3.37 45.46
C PRO A 898 12.34 3.62 46.81
N ALA A 899 13.11 4.70 46.88
CA ALA A 899 13.79 5.19 48.07
C ALA A 899 13.35 6.63 48.37
N PRO A 900 13.47 7.09 49.62
CA PRO A 900 13.33 8.52 49.93
C PRO A 900 14.33 9.37 49.14
N LEU A 901 13.95 10.60 48.81
CA LEU A 901 14.87 11.62 48.31
C LEU A 901 15.83 12.07 49.43
N PHE A 902 17.02 12.55 49.06
CA PHE A 902 18.01 13.14 49.98
C PHE A 902 18.57 12.18 51.05
N VAL A 903 18.64 10.88 50.76
CA VAL A 903 19.25 9.88 51.65
C VAL A 903 20.48 9.25 51.00
N ASP A 904 21.50 8.99 51.83
CA ASP A 904 22.73 8.32 51.41
C ASP A 904 22.44 6.94 50.76
N ASP A 905 23.26 6.52 49.78
CA ASP A 905 23.14 5.25 49.03
C ASP A 905 21.89 5.10 48.13
N SER A 906 21.21 6.21 47.79
CA SER A 906 20.11 6.23 46.81
C SER A 906 20.55 6.82 45.45
N ILE A 907 19.88 6.39 44.38
CA ILE A 907 20.03 6.90 43.02
C ILE A 907 18.88 7.88 42.78
N GLU A 908 19.18 9.16 42.64
CA GLU A 908 18.17 10.18 42.38
C GLU A 908 17.93 10.28 40.86
N LEU A 909 16.65 10.25 40.47
CA LEU A 909 16.19 10.35 39.09
C LEU A 909 15.40 11.65 38.95
N ALA A 910 15.84 12.52 38.04
CA ALA A 910 15.16 13.77 37.74
C ALA A 910 14.76 13.81 36.26
N SER A 911 13.46 13.91 35.99
CA SER A 911 12.94 14.20 34.65
C SER A 911 12.64 15.69 34.58
N ILE A 912 13.28 16.40 33.65
CA ILE A 912 13.18 17.84 33.49
C ILE A 912 12.68 18.15 32.08
N VAL A 913 11.59 18.90 31.97
CA VAL A 913 11.02 19.35 30.69
C VAL A 913 11.02 20.87 30.66
N LEU A 914 11.69 21.43 29.66
CA LEU A 914 11.66 22.84 29.31
C LEU A 914 10.92 22.99 27.98
N LYS A 915 9.83 23.76 27.96
CA LYS A 915 9.08 24.01 26.72
C LYS A 915 8.72 25.47 26.61
N GLY A 916 8.92 26.05 25.43
CA GLY A 916 8.60 27.46 25.20
C GLY A 916 8.92 27.95 23.80
N ASP A 917 8.80 29.26 23.64
CA ASP A 917 9.18 29.98 22.43
C ASP A 917 10.43 30.82 22.69
N SER A 918 11.39 30.74 21.76
CA SER A 918 12.52 31.66 21.67
C SER A 918 12.59 32.24 20.26
N GLU A 919 12.41 33.56 20.16
CA GLU A 919 12.44 34.31 18.89
C GLU A 919 11.53 33.75 17.77
N GLY A 920 10.38 33.17 18.11
CA GLY A 920 9.45 32.56 17.15
C GLY A 920 9.77 31.10 16.80
N THR A 921 10.70 30.46 17.51
CA THR A 921 10.98 29.03 17.43
C THR A 921 10.41 28.34 18.66
N GLU A 922 9.42 27.48 18.46
CA GLU A 922 8.86 26.62 19.51
C GLU A 922 9.75 25.40 19.69
N PHE A 923 10.17 25.13 20.92
CA PHE A 923 11.01 23.98 21.21
C PHE A 923 10.61 23.30 22.52
N THR A 924 10.93 22.02 22.61
CA THR A 924 10.82 21.20 23.82
C THR A 924 12.16 20.54 24.08
N ALA A 925 12.73 20.76 25.27
CA ALA A 925 13.92 20.08 25.76
C ALA A 925 13.53 19.18 26.95
N HIS A 926 13.85 17.90 26.86
CA HIS A 926 13.62 16.92 27.90
C HIS A 926 14.96 16.35 28.34
N PHE A 927 15.22 16.38 29.64
CA PHE A 927 16.42 15.85 30.27
C PHE A 927 16.02 14.77 31.26
N ASP A 928 16.50 13.56 31.04
CA ASP A 928 16.42 12.49 32.00
C ASP A 928 17.76 12.40 32.71
N ILE A 929 17.82 12.93 33.93
CA ILE A 929 19.02 12.98 34.75
C ILE A 929 19.04 11.85 35.75
N ARG A 930 20.16 11.14 35.82
CA ARG A 930 20.42 10.08 36.80
C ARG A 930 21.65 10.46 37.62
N ASN A 931 21.44 10.68 38.92
CA ASN A 931 22.50 11.00 39.86
C ASN A 931 22.79 9.78 40.74
N GLU A 932 23.95 9.15 40.56
CA GLU A 932 24.44 8.08 41.43
C GLU A 932 25.79 8.45 42.03
N ASP A 933 26.00 8.11 43.29
CA ASP A 933 27.30 8.25 43.94
C ASP A 933 28.39 7.47 43.17
N ASN A 934 29.29 8.20 42.50
CA ASN A 934 30.44 7.69 41.73
C ASN A 934 30.11 7.00 40.38
N ASN A 935 29.05 7.42 39.67
CA ASN A 935 28.80 7.00 38.29
C ASN A 935 28.90 8.20 37.32
N ASP A 936 29.48 7.96 36.14
CA ASP A 936 29.83 9.00 35.15
C ASP A 936 28.72 9.25 34.10
N ASP A 937 27.63 8.48 34.12
CA ASP A 937 26.50 8.58 33.19
C ASP A 937 25.36 9.41 33.80
N LEU A 938 25.22 10.67 33.37
CA LEU A 938 24.20 11.61 33.85
C LEU A 938 22.84 11.43 33.17
N GLY A 939 22.73 10.64 32.09
CA GLY A 939 21.48 10.28 31.42
C GLY A 939 21.35 10.78 29.97
N MET A 940 20.17 11.25 29.55
CA MET A 940 19.88 11.64 28.15
C MET A 940 19.23 13.03 28.06
N ALA A 941 19.61 13.79 27.03
CA ALA A 941 18.92 15.01 26.62
C ALA A 941 18.27 14.81 25.25
N GLU A 942 16.97 15.07 25.16
CA GLU A 942 16.21 15.12 23.92
C GLU A 942 15.75 16.56 23.68
N VAL A 943 16.07 17.12 22.51
CA VAL A 943 15.63 18.46 22.14
C VAL A 943 14.93 18.43 20.80
N SER A 944 13.65 18.75 20.84
CA SER A 944 12.75 18.87 19.70
C SER A 944 12.54 20.33 19.34
N ILE A 945 12.53 20.63 18.05
CA ILE A 945 12.07 21.91 17.51
C ILE A 945 10.68 21.68 16.92
N ASP A 946 9.67 21.99 17.72
CA ASP A 946 8.29 21.57 17.52
C ASP A 946 7.65 22.22 16.28
N ASN A 947 8.08 23.43 15.90
CA ASN A 947 7.57 24.14 14.72
C ASN A 947 8.46 24.01 13.48
N PHE A 948 9.33 22.99 13.43
CA PHE A 948 10.28 22.78 12.34
C PHE A 948 10.51 21.29 12.02
N ASN A 949 9.73 20.74 11.08
CA ASN A 949 9.89 19.39 10.49
C ASN A 949 10.16 18.25 11.49
N GLY A 950 9.71 18.40 12.74
CA GLY A 950 9.99 17.47 13.83
C GLY A 950 11.48 17.21 14.07
N TYR A 951 12.34 18.22 13.94
CA TYR A 951 13.78 18.05 14.12
C TYR A 951 14.10 17.73 15.59
N VAL A 952 14.74 16.58 15.85
CA VAL A 952 15.05 16.10 17.21
C VAL A 952 16.53 15.77 17.35
N PHE A 953 17.17 16.37 18.34
CA PHE A 953 18.50 16.01 18.83
C PHE A 953 18.35 15.05 20.01
N ARG A 954 19.07 13.92 19.99
CA ARG A 954 19.19 13.02 21.13
C ARG A 954 20.65 12.88 21.51
N VAL A 955 21.01 13.37 22.68
CA VAL A 955 22.40 13.52 23.13
C VAL A 955 22.58 12.83 24.48
N GLY A 956 23.61 11.98 24.60
CA GLY A 956 23.96 11.36 25.88
C GLY A 956 24.69 12.35 26.79
N LEU A 957 24.29 12.42 28.05
CA LEU A 957 24.89 13.27 29.08
C LEU A 957 25.98 12.49 29.83
N ILE A 958 27.21 13.00 29.83
CA ILE A 958 28.38 12.42 30.53
C ILE A 958 28.99 13.42 31.51
N ASP A 959 29.50 12.94 32.64
CA ASP A 959 30.14 13.78 33.70
C ASP A 959 31.63 14.09 33.41
N GLU A 960 32.30 13.31 32.53
CA GLU A 960 33.71 13.49 32.19
C GLU A 960 33.98 14.54 31.07
N ALA A 961 35.22 15.04 31.00
CA ALA A 961 35.69 16.14 30.11
C ALA A 961 35.76 15.81 28.60
N GLY A 962 34.71 15.26 28.00
CA GLY A 962 34.54 15.02 26.56
C GLY A 962 33.33 15.77 25.98
N PRO A 963 33.27 15.99 24.65
CA PRO A 963 32.12 16.61 24.02
C PRO A 963 30.90 15.69 24.07
N LEU A 964 29.70 16.24 24.29
CA LEU A 964 28.46 15.48 24.22
C LEU A 964 28.25 14.91 22.80
N ARG A 965 27.72 13.70 22.71
CA ARG A 965 27.50 13.00 21.42
C ARG A 965 26.13 12.36 21.36
N GLY A 966 25.60 12.29 20.14
CA GLY A 966 24.23 11.89 19.93
C GLY A 966 23.87 11.58 18.48
N SER A 967 22.56 11.49 18.25
CA SER A 967 21.95 11.35 16.94
C SER A 967 20.97 12.49 16.66
N VAL A 968 20.75 12.75 15.38
CA VAL A 968 19.71 13.65 14.91
C VAL A 968 18.69 12.85 14.11
N SER A 969 17.42 13.17 14.30
CA SER A 969 16.31 12.60 13.53
C SER A 969 15.28 13.65 13.13
N LEU A 970 14.47 13.33 12.12
CA LEU A 970 13.27 14.04 11.74
C LEU A 970 12.03 13.23 12.17
N PHE A 971 11.09 13.89 12.82
CA PHE A 971 9.80 13.33 13.23
C PHE A 971 8.74 13.77 12.20
N ASN A 972 8.20 12.82 11.45
CA ASN A 972 7.35 13.11 10.29
C ASN A 972 5.87 12.80 10.54
N ASP A 973 5.31 13.20 11.69
CA ASP A 973 3.93 12.94 12.13
C ASP A 973 3.48 11.45 12.13
N THR A 974 4.35 10.53 11.71
CA THR A 974 4.25 9.07 11.84
C THR A 974 5.10 8.62 13.03
N GLU A 975 4.76 7.51 13.69
CA GLU A 975 5.46 7.03 14.90
C GLU A 975 6.95 6.66 14.69
N GLN A 976 7.48 6.80 13.47
CA GLN A 976 8.86 6.47 13.11
C GLN A 976 9.71 7.73 12.84
N SER A 977 10.75 7.91 13.64
CA SER A 977 11.75 8.96 13.44
C SER A 977 12.77 8.54 12.36
N VAL A 978 12.98 9.38 11.35
CA VAL A 978 14.00 9.13 10.30
C VAL A 978 15.34 9.72 10.76
N GLY A 979 16.37 8.88 10.91
CA GLY A 979 17.72 9.33 11.25
C GLY A 979 18.33 10.18 10.14
N VAL A 980 19.02 11.26 10.50
CA VAL A 980 19.66 12.18 9.55
C VAL A 980 21.17 12.32 9.73
N GLY A 981 21.67 12.01 10.92
CA GLY A 981 23.11 12.10 11.19
C GLY A 981 23.46 11.90 12.66
N SER A 982 24.73 12.12 12.97
CA SER A 982 25.22 12.22 14.35
C SER A 982 25.39 13.68 14.74
N VAL A 983 25.30 13.93 16.05
CA VAL A 983 25.59 15.25 16.62
C VAL A 983 26.76 15.15 17.60
N GLU A 984 27.66 16.12 17.55
CA GLU A 984 28.78 16.29 18.49
C GLU A 984 28.79 17.73 19.00
N GLU A 985 28.92 17.91 20.31
CA GLU A 985 29.06 19.23 20.92
C GLU A 985 30.36 19.91 20.47
N ILE A 986 30.25 21.20 20.16
CA ILE A 986 31.36 22.08 19.85
C ILE A 986 31.29 23.32 20.75
N THR A 987 32.32 24.15 20.75
CA THR A 987 32.29 25.40 21.52
C THR A 987 31.13 26.28 21.05
N ASN A 988 30.18 26.57 21.95
CA ASN A 988 28.99 27.40 21.67
C ASN A 988 28.06 26.80 20.61
N GLY A 989 27.84 25.47 20.62
CA GLY A 989 26.84 24.82 19.78
C GLY A 989 27.07 23.33 19.49
N PHE A 990 26.57 22.85 18.35
CA PHE A 990 26.74 21.46 17.92
C PHE A 990 27.17 21.36 16.46
N ARG A 991 28.01 20.38 16.17
CA ARG A 991 28.23 19.88 14.81
C ARG A 991 27.25 18.78 14.52
N VAL A 992 26.53 18.88 13.42
CA VAL A 992 25.79 17.76 12.85
C VAL A 992 26.59 17.20 11.68
N ASP A 993 26.93 15.92 11.79
CA ASP A 993 27.53 15.12 10.73
C ASP A 993 26.42 14.30 10.06
N TYR A 994 25.94 14.79 8.92
CA TYR A 994 24.90 14.15 8.13
C TYR A 994 25.40 12.86 7.47
N PHE A 995 24.51 11.91 7.21
CA PHE A 995 24.89 10.64 6.54
C PHE A 995 25.50 10.82 5.15
N THR A 996 25.23 11.95 4.49
CA THR A 996 25.86 12.38 3.23
C THR A 996 27.34 12.77 3.37
N GLY A 997 27.87 12.80 4.60
CA GLY A 997 29.24 13.24 4.90
C GLY A 997 29.39 14.77 4.98
N LEU A 998 28.29 15.52 4.93
CA LEU A 998 28.28 16.96 5.19
C LEU A 998 28.34 17.19 6.71
N SER A 999 29.25 18.07 7.14
CA SER A 999 29.35 18.51 8.53
C SER A 999 28.98 19.98 8.61
N ILE A 1000 28.00 20.33 9.44
CA ILE A 1000 27.59 21.72 9.68
C ILE A 1000 27.75 22.02 11.15
N ASP A 1001 28.49 23.09 11.44
CA ASP A 1001 28.65 23.64 12.78
C ASP A 1001 27.49 24.63 13.01
N TYR A 1002 26.52 24.24 13.82
CA TYR A 1002 25.48 25.11 14.33
C TYR A 1002 26.01 25.83 15.56
N THR A 1003 26.47 27.06 15.37
CA THR A 1003 26.98 27.93 16.44
C THR A 1003 25.87 28.78 17.03
N ASP A 1004 26.10 29.33 18.22
CA ASP A 1004 25.16 30.18 18.98
C ASP A 1004 23.95 29.43 19.56
N ILE A 1005 24.14 28.11 19.78
CA ILE A 1005 23.24 27.24 20.53
C ILE A 1005 23.92 26.95 21.88
N ASP A 1006 23.39 27.49 22.97
CA ASP A 1006 23.90 27.25 24.33
C ASP A 1006 22.94 26.36 25.11
N PHE A 1007 23.28 25.08 25.32
CA PHE A 1007 22.46 24.14 26.09
C PHE A 1007 22.72 24.24 27.60
N ILE A 1008 23.99 24.42 27.98
CA ILE A 1008 24.49 24.51 29.36
C ILE A 1008 25.87 25.21 29.28
N GLY A 1009 25.90 26.53 29.34
CA GLY A 1009 27.12 27.30 29.07
C GLY A 1009 28.32 26.93 29.93
N GLN A 1010 29.31 26.27 29.34
CA GLN A 1010 30.71 26.54 29.66
C GLN A 1010 31.21 27.68 28.76
N SER A 1011 30.88 28.93 29.11
CA SER A 1011 31.58 30.04 28.47
C SER A 1011 32.98 30.15 29.09
N ASN A 1012 34.00 29.78 28.31
CA ASN A 1012 35.38 30.19 28.59
C ASN A 1012 35.49 31.72 28.52
N ASN A 1013 35.38 32.38 29.68
CA ASN A 1013 36.27 33.46 30.14
C ASN A 1013 36.04 33.81 31.61
#